data_AF-A0A962KL57-F1
#
_entry.id   AF-A0A962KL57-F1
#
_cell.length_a   1.000
_cell.length_b   1.000
_cell.length_c   1.000
_cell.angle_alpha   90.00
_cell.angle_beta   90.00
_cell.angle_gamma   90.00
#
_symmetry.space_group_name_H-M   'P 1'
#
loop_
_entity.id
_entity.type
_entity.pdbx_description
1 polymer ?
#
loop_
_entity_poly.entity_id
_entity_poly.type
_entity_poly.pdbx_seq_one_letter_code
_entity_poly.pdbx_strand_id
1 'polypeptide(L)'
;MDLMISILLRKPRAWWQFVADWHLINSSQIFDAQWYIEAYKDVRQFRLDPLSHYLLHGGEEGRNPLPLFDTSFYLAQVAAHEEQEVSNPLAHYLRTGWKQGLEPHPLFDSSWYIREVLDGARRLSPLCHYLRQKTPFPHDPGPEFSNAHYLEEHPQVGAAGINPGWHFAATCTLAPQQCVKDAPATEQRIQRRVNFRVDKYQPILATDHVLIYVAYCPLGKLSPLQLRELTLRKREGFQIVLVINSGNFASAVDPGDAPVAIQIVRENIGFDFGGWRHSCEIVGGLERARSVTFTNDSVVTVTGRRSPLLPLIESAEDDILFLTRNVEVQEHFQSYFFTIRQPALKRDALVVLRDIPYYLDKHDLIHQVEIHLADRFRAQGYHAAALFDMPHLDSIETNPTISHWEDLLDSGFPFFKLQAIVAGRVSSDDPALQARLGTDLVRLLQQHLKQRMKPPPPVVATDGGVPVAAFPGINLFTPSGALQAYNPARSQTHIFDVPFADIGTSRCAAITKLRILGIVHCFYLDVADTILQQLAGLNIAIRLLLTTDTAAKCAALEAMLAQHKLCGDVRQTPNRGRDVAPLLIEGATMLADCDVVLHLHTKKSRHDARYAGWGPFLLQNLAGSREIILSNLQLLMESDIGIVFSDHFHEVAGLRNWGFDFQHAKHLLTRLGVSLTCDQLLEFPTSTMFWARVDALRPLFELDLGYDDFEPENGQLDGTLAHAIERCLLLVAERAGYRYAKVIATEQDSESDAMALDIKSISYALRSTVPRLIGSLGPTPAFYRRIGEIYPVTVARSTLTTQRLNLVIPTLQPAKIFGGVASAVQLAGELLQTLGAPRPQLRVIVTSDDVDADSLAELSARLEISAVLTAPNRDIEGDVIVDLKNTRYLPVALRSSDLFFCTAWWTADLAFRLHDSQRELFGQAAPVIYLIQDFEPGFYPWSEKYVMAEATYGREESTVAIFNSEELANFMSERHHFSHASHLPYALNREIGRLLKPTIKRRSILVYGRPSVSRNLFPVLTEGLRIWQCRNPEENCSFHIDFVGESFDPSLISELENADVLGKLSLESYAERLNEAAIGLSLMVSPHPSYPPLEMASSGCITITNNYHCKHMQERSERIIALDIVTPDRIADSLDDASSRARFDVAVEPRAVEPIPTAVPALDWQFLGNIFGKS
;
A
#
# COMPACT_ATOMS: atom_id res chain seq x y z
N MET A 1 46.95 19.10 8.70
CA MET A 1 47.02 18.72 7.27
C MET A 1 48.37 18.15 6.90
N ASP A 2 49.49 18.88 7.06
CA ASP A 2 50.83 18.38 6.66
C ASP A 2 51.30 17.14 7.43
N LEU A 3 50.98 17.02 8.72
CA LEU A 3 51.28 15.81 9.51
C LEU A 3 50.50 14.58 8.99
N MET A 4 49.21 14.78 8.68
CA MET A 4 48.29 13.77 8.13
C MET A 4 48.75 13.33 6.73
N ILE A 5 49.17 14.28 5.89
CA ILE A 5 49.74 14.03 4.57
C ILE A 5 51.08 13.26 4.69
N SER A 6 51.93 13.57 5.68
CA SER A 6 53.23 12.89 5.85
C SER A 6 53.14 11.43 6.32
N ILE A 7 52.13 11.11 7.14
CA ILE A 7 51.87 9.74 7.63
C ILE A 7 51.18 8.92 6.53
N LEU A 8 50.24 9.53 5.78
CA LEU A 8 49.37 8.84 4.82
C LEU A 8 50.00 8.64 3.43
N LEU A 9 51.02 9.43 3.04
CA LEU A 9 51.70 9.27 1.74
C LEU A 9 52.63 8.04 1.65
N ARG A 10 52.88 7.31 2.75
CA ARG A 10 53.82 6.17 2.76
C ARG A 10 53.18 4.79 2.52
N LYS A 11 51.85 4.66 2.56
CA LYS A 11 51.12 3.37 2.33
C LYS A 11 49.71 3.57 1.75
N PRO A 12 49.48 3.41 0.42
CA PRO A 12 48.17 3.69 -0.21
C PRO A 12 47.00 2.82 0.24
N ARG A 13 47.25 1.58 0.73
CA ARG A 13 46.21 0.73 1.33
C ARG A 13 45.65 1.27 2.64
N ALA A 14 46.47 1.99 3.42
CA ALA A 14 46.04 2.58 4.69
C ALA A 14 45.10 3.77 4.48
N TRP A 15 45.22 4.50 3.36
CA TRP A 15 44.33 5.62 3.03
C TRP A 15 42.92 5.17 2.69
N TRP A 16 42.75 4.13 1.86
CA TRP A 16 41.43 3.59 1.53
C TRP A 16 40.70 3.04 2.75
N GLN A 17 41.42 2.35 3.64
CA GLN A 17 40.86 1.84 4.89
C GLN A 17 40.47 2.99 5.84
N PHE A 18 41.32 4.00 5.99
CA PHE A 18 41.02 5.20 6.78
C PHE A 18 39.75 5.91 6.27
N VAL A 19 39.63 6.13 4.95
CA VAL A 19 38.47 6.77 4.35
C VAL A 19 37.20 5.93 4.53
N ALA A 20 37.30 4.60 4.36
CA ALA A 20 36.18 3.69 4.58
C ALA A 20 35.71 3.68 6.04
N ASP A 21 36.65 3.61 7.00
CA ASP A 21 36.36 3.63 8.44
C ASP A 21 35.80 4.98 8.88
N TRP A 22 36.33 6.08 8.33
CA TRP A 22 35.81 7.42 8.55
C TRP A 22 34.37 7.56 8.05
N HIS A 23 34.06 7.13 6.81
CA HIS A 23 32.69 7.18 6.29
C HIS A 23 31.73 6.27 7.06
N LEU A 24 32.18 5.07 7.46
CA LEU A 24 31.38 4.12 8.23
C LEU A 24 31.01 4.69 9.61
N ILE A 25 31.99 5.20 10.36
CA ILE A 25 31.73 5.76 11.69
C ILE A 25 30.94 7.07 11.58
N ASN A 26 31.28 7.96 10.64
CA ASN A 26 30.57 9.24 10.47
C ASN A 26 29.10 9.04 10.06
N SER A 27 28.80 8.13 9.13
CA SER A 27 27.41 7.84 8.72
C SER A 27 26.58 7.14 9.79
N SER A 28 27.24 6.42 10.72
CA SER A 28 26.57 5.80 11.86
C SER A 28 26.12 6.81 12.93
N GLN A 29 26.71 8.01 12.96
CA GLN A 29 26.41 9.08 13.94
C GLN A 29 26.52 8.68 15.42
N ILE A 30 27.34 7.67 15.75
CA ILE A 30 27.51 7.22 17.16
C ILE A 30 28.78 7.75 17.84
N PHE A 31 29.73 8.29 17.07
CA PHE A 31 30.95 8.85 17.64
C PHE A 31 30.67 10.20 18.29
N ASP A 32 30.94 10.33 19.59
CA ASP A 32 30.71 11.55 20.34
C ASP A 32 31.99 12.40 20.43
N ALA A 33 32.15 13.30 19.47
CA ALA A 33 33.32 14.15 19.38
C ALA A 33 33.49 15.10 20.58
N GLN A 34 32.38 15.56 21.18
CA GLN A 34 32.43 16.47 22.32
C GLN A 34 32.88 15.73 23.57
N TRP A 35 32.24 14.60 23.87
CA TRP A 35 32.64 13.75 25.00
C TRP A 35 34.09 13.27 24.86
N TYR A 36 34.51 12.86 23.65
CA TYR A 36 35.87 12.37 23.41
C TYR A 36 36.94 13.42 23.74
N ILE A 37 36.72 14.70 23.38
CA ILE A 37 37.65 15.80 23.73
C ILE A 37 37.64 16.12 25.24
N GLU A 38 36.50 15.94 25.91
CA GLU A 38 36.35 16.21 27.35
C GLU A 38 37.00 15.10 28.18
N ALA A 39 36.82 13.84 27.79
CA ALA A 39 37.44 12.67 28.39
C ALA A 39 38.97 12.65 28.17
N TYR A 40 39.42 13.05 26.98
CA TYR A 40 40.83 13.01 26.59
C TYR A 40 41.37 14.41 26.29
N LYS A 41 41.70 15.16 27.36
CA LYS A 41 42.13 16.57 27.27
C LYS A 41 43.40 16.79 26.44
N ASP A 42 44.24 15.76 26.31
CA ASP A 42 45.46 15.76 25.51
C ASP A 42 45.18 15.83 24.00
N VAL A 43 44.03 15.33 23.53
CA VAL A 43 43.59 15.40 22.13
C VAL A 43 43.52 16.84 21.62
N ARG A 44 43.20 17.80 22.50
CA ARG A 44 43.15 19.24 22.17
C ARG A 44 44.48 19.79 21.64
N GLN A 45 45.59 19.10 21.90
CA GLN A 45 46.93 19.52 21.49
C GLN A 45 47.30 19.08 20.05
N PHE A 46 46.61 18.07 19.49
CA PHE A 46 46.96 17.44 18.22
C PHE A 46 46.51 18.21 16.97
N ARG A 47 45.70 19.27 17.10
CA ARG A 47 45.11 20.06 15.97
C ARG A 47 44.43 19.19 14.88
N LEU A 48 43.99 17.99 15.22
CA LEU A 48 43.18 17.10 14.38
C LEU A 48 41.72 17.20 14.81
N ASP A 49 40.78 16.94 13.91
CA ASP A 49 39.41 16.71 14.34
C ASP A 49 39.33 15.41 15.17
N PRO A 50 38.41 15.32 16.15
CA PRO A 50 38.39 14.22 17.12
C PRO A 50 38.21 12.84 16.50
N LEU A 51 37.42 12.73 15.44
CA LEU A 51 37.21 11.45 14.75
C LEU A 51 38.48 11.02 14.01
N SER A 52 39.15 11.95 13.30
CA SER A 52 40.44 11.66 12.69
C SER A 52 41.50 11.28 13.71
N HIS A 53 41.52 11.93 14.88
CA HIS A 53 42.41 11.52 15.98
C HIS A 53 42.09 10.09 16.45
N TYR A 54 40.82 9.77 16.66
CA TYR A 54 40.40 8.42 17.08
C TYR A 54 40.85 7.36 16.08
N LEU A 55 40.64 7.60 14.78
CA LEU A 55 41.00 6.66 13.70
C LEU A 55 42.50 6.48 13.48
N LEU A 56 43.31 7.50 13.80
CA LEU A 56 44.76 7.47 13.60
C LEU A 56 45.54 7.01 14.84
N HIS A 57 44.99 7.25 16.03
CA HIS A 57 45.70 7.04 17.30
C HIS A 57 44.78 6.44 18.37
N GLY A 58 43.56 6.98 18.52
CA GLY A 58 42.69 6.62 19.65
C GLY A 58 42.26 5.14 19.70
N GLY A 59 41.99 4.51 18.56
CA GLY A 59 41.65 3.09 18.48
C GLY A 59 42.79 2.18 18.95
N GLU A 60 44.01 2.44 18.49
CA GLU A 60 45.23 1.70 18.87
C GLU A 60 45.63 1.94 20.33
N GLU A 61 45.40 3.16 20.84
CA GLU A 61 45.64 3.52 22.24
C GLU A 61 44.58 2.98 23.21
N GLY A 62 43.57 2.24 22.71
CA GLY A 62 42.51 1.65 23.53
C GLY A 62 41.53 2.67 24.10
N ARG A 63 41.43 3.87 23.51
CA ARG A 63 40.52 4.92 23.98
C ARG A 63 39.08 4.61 23.59
N ASN A 64 38.14 4.91 24.48
CA ASN A 64 36.72 4.74 24.21
C ASN A 64 36.23 5.83 23.25
N PRO A 65 35.46 5.50 22.20
CA PRO A 65 34.90 6.48 21.26
C PRO A 65 33.63 7.16 21.79
N LEU A 66 32.95 6.53 22.76
CA LEU A 66 31.77 7.01 23.46
C LEU A 66 31.62 6.23 24.79
N PRO A 67 30.80 6.71 25.76
CA PRO A 67 30.58 6.03 27.04
C PRO A 67 30.09 4.58 26.94
N LEU A 68 29.15 4.29 26.05
CA LEU A 68 28.58 2.95 25.85
C LEU A 68 29.40 2.07 24.88
N PHE A 69 30.69 2.34 24.76
CA PHE A 69 31.64 1.50 24.00
C PHE A 69 32.96 1.38 24.78
N ASP A 70 33.18 0.23 25.41
CA ASP A 70 34.43 -0.08 26.12
C ASP A 70 35.37 -0.80 25.16
N THR A 71 36.41 -0.07 24.73
CA THR A 71 37.36 -0.56 23.74
C THR A 71 38.21 -1.71 24.27
N SER A 72 38.56 -1.69 25.56
CA SER A 72 39.36 -2.76 26.17
C SER A 72 38.54 -4.04 26.32
N PHE A 73 37.29 -3.91 26.77
CA PHE A 73 36.33 -5.01 26.85
C PHE A 73 36.04 -5.62 25.48
N TYR A 74 35.85 -4.77 24.47
CA TYR A 74 35.56 -5.20 23.12
C TYR A 74 36.75 -5.93 22.47
N LEU A 75 37.96 -5.38 22.59
CA LEU A 75 39.18 -6.02 22.06
C LEU A 75 39.51 -7.35 22.74
N ALA A 76 39.22 -7.50 24.04
CA ALA A 76 39.38 -8.78 24.74
C ALA A 76 38.48 -9.88 24.15
N GLN A 77 37.25 -9.52 23.73
CA GLN A 77 36.36 -10.46 23.04
C GLN A 77 36.88 -10.78 21.63
N VAL A 78 37.33 -9.77 20.88
CA VAL A 78 37.89 -9.98 19.53
C VAL A 78 39.08 -10.93 19.56
N ALA A 79 40.01 -10.76 20.49
CA ALA A 79 41.19 -11.63 20.63
C ALA A 79 40.85 -13.11 20.93
N ALA A 80 39.66 -13.38 21.49
CA ALA A 80 39.17 -14.74 21.73
C ALA A 80 38.49 -15.36 20.50
N HIS A 81 38.09 -14.54 19.52
CA HIS A 81 37.31 -14.96 18.35
C HIS A 81 38.09 -14.85 17.03
N GLU A 82 39.12 -14.00 16.96
CA GLU A 82 39.89 -13.72 15.75
C GLU A 82 41.41 -13.70 16.00
N GLU A 83 42.18 -14.26 15.07
CA GLU A 83 43.66 -14.31 15.14
C GLU A 83 44.34 -12.99 14.71
N GLN A 84 43.62 -12.07 14.07
CA GLN A 84 44.17 -10.82 13.53
C GLN A 84 43.90 -9.63 14.47
N GLU A 85 44.93 -8.79 14.67
CA GLU A 85 44.78 -7.54 15.43
C GLU A 85 43.90 -6.52 14.68
N VAL A 86 42.95 -5.93 15.40
CA VAL A 86 42.02 -4.92 14.89
C VAL A 86 42.52 -3.53 15.26
N SER A 87 42.80 -2.69 14.26
CA SER A 87 43.30 -1.32 14.47
C SER A 87 42.22 -0.32 14.88
N ASN A 88 40.98 -0.47 14.39
CA ASN A 88 39.86 0.43 14.70
C ASN A 88 38.66 -0.35 15.29
N PRO A 89 38.58 -0.44 16.63
CA PRO A 89 37.58 -1.25 17.34
C PRO A 89 36.13 -0.88 17.00
N LEU A 90 35.79 0.41 16.94
CA LEU A 90 34.43 0.86 16.60
C LEU A 90 34.04 0.54 15.15
N ALA A 91 34.98 0.71 14.20
CA ALA A 91 34.75 0.40 12.81
C ALA A 91 34.53 -1.12 12.62
N HIS A 92 35.30 -1.93 13.33
CA HIS A 92 35.13 -3.38 13.37
C HIS A 92 33.77 -3.77 13.95
N TYR A 93 33.39 -3.21 15.10
CA TYR A 93 32.07 -3.45 15.69
C TYR A 93 30.96 -3.20 14.67
N LEU A 94 30.93 -2.02 14.06
CA LEU A 94 29.90 -1.63 13.09
C LEU A 94 29.84 -2.52 11.85
N ARG A 95 30.97 -3.06 11.39
CA ARG A 95 31.08 -3.87 10.17
C ARG A 95 30.65 -5.32 10.41
N THR A 96 31.21 -5.93 11.45
CA THR A 96 31.18 -7.38 11.70
C THR A 96 30.87 -7.73 13.15
N GLY A 97 31.45 -7.01 14.12
CA GLY A 97 31.42 -7.41 15.53
C GLY A 97 30.04 -7.67 16.13
N TRP A 98 29.10 -6.74 15.98
CA TRP A 98 27.75 -6.94 16.54
C TRP A 98 26.98 -8.09 15.86
N LYS A 99 27.34 -8.44 14.61
CA LYS A 99 26.73 -9.56 13.89
C LYS A 99 27.25 -10.92 14.37
N GLN A 100 28.47 -10.93 14.88
CA GLN A 100 29.11 -12.05 15.56
C GLN A 100 28.66 -12.17 17.03
N GLY A 101 27.83 -11.24 17.52
CA GLY A 101 27.38 -11.22 18.92
C GLY A 101 28.40 -10.64 19.90
N LEU A 102 29.42 -9.93 19.42
CA LEU A 102 30.39 -9.26 20.29
C LEU A 102 29.77 -8.01 20.91
N GLU A 103 29.89 -7.88 22.23
CA GLU A 103 29.21 -6.83 22.98
C GLU A 103 30.04 -5.54 23.07
N PRO A 104 29.45 -4.36 22.80
CA PRO A 104 30.21 -3.10 22.78
C PRO A 104 30.55 -2.61 24.20
N HIS A 105 29.80 -3.03 25.21
CA HIS A 105 29.96 -2.60 26.60
C HIS A 105 29.28 -3.62 27.54
N PRO A 106 29.79 -3.85 28.77
CA PRO A 106 29.14 -4.76 29.74
C PRO A 106 27.70 -4.43 30.13
N LEU A 107 27.23 -3.22 29.83
CA LEU A 107 25.84 -2.76 30.10
C LEU A 107 24.91 -2.96 28.91
N PHE A 108 25.45 -3.43 27.79
CA PHE A 108 24.72 -3.56 26.55
C PHE A 108 24.66 -5.03 26.18
N ASP A 109 23.45 -5.54 25.95
CA ASP A 109 23.23 -6.91 25.47
C ASP A 109 22.64 -6.82 24.06
N SER A 110 23.50 -6.96 23.06
CA SER A 110 23.16 -6.86 21.65
C SER A 110 22.19 -7.96 21.23
N SER A 111 22.34 -9.16 21.80
CA SER A 111 21.49 -10.31 21.48
C SER A 111 20.07 -10.17 22.03
N TRP A 112 19.94 -9.66 23.26
CA TRP A 112 18.68 -9.28 23.87
C TRP A 112 18.07 -8.08 23.15
N TYR A 113 18.85 -7.03 22.87
CA TYR A 113 18.36 -5.82 22.23
C TYR A 113 17.85 -6.09 20.81
N ILE A 114 18.54 -6.92 20.03
CA ILE A 114 18.08 -7.35 18.71
C ILE A 114 16.72 -8.07 18.82
N ARG A 115 16.57 -8.91 19.83
CA ARG A 115 15.38 -9.75 20.03
C ARG A 115 14.20 -8.94 20.53
N GLU A 116 14.37 -8.19 21.61
CA GLU A 116 13.30 -7.51 22.32
C GLU A 116 12.92 -6.15 21.71
N VAL A 117 13.87 -5.48 21.07
CA VAL A 117 13.66 -4.10 20.57
C VAL A 117 13.65 -4.04 19.05
N LEU A 118 14.56 -4.75 18.39
CA LEU A 118 14.63 -4.76 16.93
C LEU A 118 13.78 -5.85 16.27
N ASP A 119 13.11 -6.71 17.04
CA ASP A 119 12.30 -7.83 16.51
C ASP A 119 13.10 -8.70 15.51
N GLY A 120 14.36 -8.98 15.84
CA GLY A 120 15.30 -9.71 14.98
C GLY A 120 15.86 -8.91 13.80
N ALA A 121 15.39 -7.68 13.55
CA ALA A 121 15.79 -6.87 12.40
C ALA A 121 17.23 -6.34 12.53
N ARG A 122 18.16 -6.96 11.80
CA ARG A 122 19.59 -6.58 11.76
C ARG A 122 19.90 -5.45 10.74
N ARG A 123 19.10 -4.37 10.72
CA ARG A 123 19.25 -3.25 9.75
C ARG A 123 20.32 -2.22 10.15
N LEU A 124 20.46 -1.97 11.46
CA LEU A 124 21.49 -1.12 12.07
C LEU A 124 22.14 -1.92 13.21
N SER A 125 23.33 -1.51 13.67
CA SER A 125 23.87 -2.11 14.89
C SER A 125 22.92 -1.82 16.08
N PRO A 126 22.82 -2.74 17.05
CA PRO A 126 21.95 -2.57 18.22
C PRO A 126 22.27 -1.29 19.00
N LEU A 127 23.57 -1.03 19.18
CA LEU A 127 24.05 0.20 19.80
C LEU A 127 23.64 1.46 19.01
N CYS A 128 23.70 1.44 17.67
CA CYS A 128 23.25 2.56 16.84
C CYS A 128 21.75 2.85 17.03
N HIS A 129 20.91 1.81 17.05
CA HIS A 129 19.48 1.99 17.27
C HIS A 129 19.21 2.55 18.68
N TYR A 130 19.88 1.99 19.69
CA TYR A 130 19.72 2.39 21.07
C TYR A 130 20.07 3.86 21.31
N LEU A 131 21.21 4.33 20.80
CA LEU A 131 21.68 5.70 20.99
C LEU A 131 20.84 6.73 20.22
N ARG A 132 20.16 6.33 19.14
CA ARG A 132 19.30 7.21 18.31
C ARG A 132 17.89 7.40 18.86
N GLN A 133 17.54 6.72 19.95
CA GLN A 133 16.25 6.91 20.63
C GLN A 133 16.07 8.36 21.08
N LYS A 134 14.81 8.81 21.12
CA LYS A 134 14.41 10.13 21.62
C LYS A 134 13.50 9.95 22.83
N THR A 135 13.38 10.98 23.68
CA THR A 135 12.49 10.98 24.86
C THR A 135 11.07 10.55 24.44
N PRO A 136 10.45 9.54 25.10
CA PRO A 136 10.76 9.02 26.45
C PRO A 136 11.74 7.82 26.56
N PHE A 137 12.67 7.60 25.61
CA PHE A 137 13.68 6.52 25.66
C PHE A 137 13.11 5.13 25.98
N PRO A 138 12.19 4.62 25.14
CA PRO A 138 11.34 3.47 25.47
C PRO A 138 12.06 2.12 25.55
N HIS A 139 13.31 2.02 25.10
CA HIS A 139 14.03 0.76 25.00
C HIS A 139 15.31 0.75 25.82
N ASP A 140 15.45 -0.26 26.67
CA ASP A 140 16.60 -0.48 27.56
C ASP A 140 17.81 -1.05 26.81
N PRO A 141 19.06 -0.83 27.25
CA PRO A 141 20.25 -1.34 26.55
C PRO A 141 20.49 -2.86 26.76
N GLY A 142 19.79 -3.46 27.72
CA GLY A 142 19.90 -4.86 28.08
C GLY A 142 18.92 -5.21 29.21
N PRO A 143 18.76 -6.49 29.55
CA PRO A 143 17.80 -6.93 30.56
C PRO A 143 18.14 -6.43 31.98
N GLU A 144 19.41 -6.13 32.24
CA GLU A 144 19.92 -5.73 33.56
C GLU A 144 19.83 -4.21 33.84
N PHE A 145 19.34 -3.41 32.88
CA PHE A 145 19.20 -1.96 33.04
C PHE A 145 17.79 -1.52 32.65
N SER A 146 17.18 -0.61 33.42
CA SER A 146 15.87 -0.03 33.13
C SER A 146 15.97 1.48 32.94
N ASN A 147 15.75 1.96 31.72
CA ASN A 147 15.67 3.38 31.39
C ASN A 147 14.59 4.08 32.22
N ALA A 148 13.42 3.44 32.36
CA ALA A 148 12.29 4.00 33.09
C ALA A 148 12.66 4.23 34.57
N HIS A 149 13.24 3.22 35.22
CA HIS A 149 13.65 3.32 36.62
C HIS A 149 14.78 4.34 36.81
N TYR A 150 15.77 4.34 35.92
CA TYR A 150 16.87 5.32 35.98
C TYR A 150 16.36 6.77 35.84
N LEU A 151 15.35 6.99 35.00
CA LEU A 151 14.73 8.31 34.81
C LEU A 151 13.83 8.74 35.98
N GLU A 152 13.29 7.80 36.75
CA GLU A 152 12.58 8.11 38.01
C GLU A 152 13.55 8.62 39.07
N GLU A 153 14.74 8.01 39.19
CA GLU A 153 15.77 8.43 40.16
C GLU A 153 16.55 9.67 39.70
N HIS A 154 16.67 9.89 38.38
CA HIS A 154 17.39 11.00 37.77
C HIS A 154 16.54 11.78 36.76
N PRO A 155 15.44 12.43 37.18
CA PRO A 155 14.50 13.10 36.27
C PRO A 155 15.13 14.22 35.44
N GLN A 156 16.22 14.84 35.92
CA GLN A 156 17.00 15.83 35.18
C GLN A 156 17.63 15.27 33.89
N VAL A 157 17.93 13.97 33.82
CA VAL A 157 18.51 13.31 32.63
C VAL A 157 17.48 13.26 31.50
N GLY A 158 16.23 12.89 31.84
CA GLY A 158 15.11 12.88 30.89
C GLY A 158 14.72 14.27 30.43
N ALA A 159 14.71 15.25 31.34
CA ALA A 159 14.43 16.65 31.03
C ALA A 159 15.49 17.27 30.10
N ALA A 160 16.76 16.86 30.23
CA ALA A 160 17.85 17.26 29.35
C ALA A 160 17.87 16.51 28.01
N GLY A 161 17.00 15.51 27.81
CA GLY A 161 16.97 14.70 26.59
C GLY A 161 18.21 13.83 26.39
N ILE A 162 18.87 13.40 27.48
CA ILE A 162 20.08 12.56 27.45
C ILE A 162 19.67 11.09 27.59
N ASN A 163 20.25 10.20 26.79
CA ASN A 163 19.96 8.77 26.85
C ASN A 163 20.38 8.17 28.23
N PRO A 164 19.51 7.45 28.94
CA PRO A 164 19.76 6.95 30.31
C PRO A 164 20.98 6.03 30.42
N GLY A 165 21.07 4.98 29.60
CA GLY A 165 22.22 4.08 29.61
C GLY A 165 23.53 4.75 29.18
N TRP A 166 23.46 5.74 28.28
CA TRP A 166 24.63 6.55 27.93
C TRP A 166 25.08 7.39 29.13
N HIS A 167 24.13 8.06 29.82
CA HIS A 167 24.43 8.89 30.97
C HIS A 167 25.01 8.06 32.12
N PHE A 168 24.42 6.91 32.42
CA PHE A 168 24.92 5.99 33.44
C PHE A 168 26.36 5.55 33.14
N ALA A 169 26.65 5.13 31.90
CA ALA A 169 28.01 4.75 31.50
C ALA A 169 29.00 5.93 31.56
N ALA A 170 28.54 7.17 31.38
CA ALA A 170 29.38 8.36 31.42
C ALA A 170 29.68 8.85 32.85
N THR A 171 28.80 8.60 33.82
CA THR A 171 28.87 9.23 35.15
C THR A 171 29.08 8.26 36.32
N CYS A 172 28.72 6.98 36.17
CA CYS A 172 28.70 6.04 37.29
C CYS A 172 29.93 5.12 37.27
N THR A 173 30.65 5.06 38.39
CA THR A 173 31.77 4.14 38.63
C THR A 173 31.36 2.90 39.44
N LEU A 174 30.06 2.59 39.51
CA LEU A 174 29.48 1.52 40.35
C LEU A 174 28.93 0.36 39.52
N ALA A 175 28.97 -0.85 40.10
CA ALA A 175 28.57 -2.10 39.43
C ALA A 175 27.07 -2.11 39.05
N PRO A 176 26.66 -2.77 37.94
CA PRO A 176 25.28 -2.75 37.39
C PRO A 176 24.19 -3.30 38.33
N GLN A 177 24.57 -3.89 39.46
CA GLN A 177 23.71 -4.69 40.33
C GLN A 177 22.64 -3.89 41.11
N GLN A 178 22.59 -2.55 40.97
CA GLN A 178 21.61 -1.70 41.66
C GLN A 178 20.47 -1.18 40.77
N CYS A 179 20.46 -1.45 39.45
CA CYS A 179 19.41 -0.98 38.53
C CYS A 179 18.65 -2.13 37.83
N VAL A 180 18.55 -3.29 38.49
CA VAL A 180 17.95 -4.52 37.94
C VAL A 180 16.42 -4.40 37.93
N LYS A 181 15.80 -4.76 36.81
CA LYS A 181 14.34 -4.96 36.74
C LYS A 181 13.93 -6.12 37.66
N ASP A 182 13.00 -5.87 38.59
CA ASP A 182 12.12 -6.94 39.06
C ASP A 182 11.45 -7.57 37.82
N ALA A 183 11.72 -8.85 37.58
CA ALA A 183 11.43 -9.55 36.33
C ALA A 183 9.98 -9.32 35.83
N PRO A 184 9.76 -8.68 34.65
CA PRO A 184 8.44 -8.59 34.05
C PRO A 184 8.32 -9.50 32.82
N ALA A 185 7.13 -10.08 32.67
CA ALA A 185 6.74 -11.07 31.66
C ALA A 185 6.80 -10.56 30.21
N THR A 186 7.50 -11.30 29.34
CA THR A 186 7.47 -11.16 27.89
C THR A 186 6.24 -11.84 27.29
N GLU A 187 5.26 -11.07 26.86
CA GLU A 187 4.05 -11.55 26.17
C GLU A 187 3.71 -10.67 24.97
N GLN A 188 4.37 -10.87 23.83
CA GLN A 188 3.72 -10.53 22.54
C GLN A 188 2.70 -11.63 22.21
N ARG A 189 1.55 -11.57 22.88
CA ARG A 189 0.41 -12.47 22.66
C ARG A 189 -0.51 -11.92 21.57
N ILE A 190 -0.88 -12.76 20.60
CA ILE A 190 -2.09 -12.52 19.79
C ILE A 190 -3.31 -12.64 20.73
N GLN A 191 -3.91 -11.53 21.14
CA GLN A 191 -5.11 -11.51 22.01
C GLN A 191 -6.44 -11.73 21.25
N ARG A 192 -6.41 -11.81 19.92
CA ARG A 192 -7.58 -12.08 19.09
C ARG A 192 -7.89 -13.59 19.08
N ARG A 193 -9.18 -13.95 19.22
CA ARG A 193 -9.66 -15.32 19.03
C ARG A 193 -9.48 -15.76 17.57
N VAL A 194 -8.93 -16.95 17.37
CA VAL A 194 -8.75 -17.58 16.04
C VAL A 194 -10.11 -18.00 15.49
N ASN A 195 -10.43 -17.65 14.24
CA ASN A 195 -11.67 -18.13 13.62
C ASN A 195 -11.54 -19.61 13.25
N PHE A 196 -12.59 -20.39 13.58
CA PHE A 196 -12.64 -21.82 13.27
C PHE A 196 -14.07 -22.31 13.08
N ARG A 197 -14.18 -23.51 12.51
CA ARG A 197 -15.40 -24.31 12.45
C ARG A 197 -15.07 -25.80 12.67
N VAL A 198 -16.05 -26.55 13.16
CA VAL A 198 -15.93 -28.00 13.36
C VAL A 198 -16.89 -28.68 12.38
N ASP A 199 -16.34 -29.35 11.38
CA ASP A 199 -17.12 -29.92 10.27
C ASP A 199 -17.56 -31.37 10.57
N LYS A 200 -16.86 -32.06 11.47
CA LYS A 200 -17.19 -33.42 11.92
C LYS A 200 -16.81 -33.59 13.38
N TYR A 201 -17.65 -34.25 14.16
CA TYR A 201 -17.37 -34.50 15.58
C TYR A 201 -17.88 -35.87 16.03
N GLN A 202 -16.98 -36.73 16.47
CA GLN A 202 -17.27 -37.98 17.16
C GLN A 202 -16.62 -37.95 18.55
N PRO A 203 -17.32 -38.34 19.63
CA PRO A 203 -16.76 -38.34 20.98
C PRO A 203 -15.53 -39.25 21.10
N ILE A 204 -14.52 -38.77 21.83
CA ILE A 204 -13.34 -39.55 22.20
C ILE A 204 -13.68 -40.48 23.38
N LEU A 205 -13.35 -41.77 23.25
CA LEU A 205 -13.51 -42.77 24.31
C LEU A 205 -12.22 -42.97 25.09
N ALA A 206 -12.34 -43.43 26.34
CA ALA A 206 -11.17 -43.66 27.20
C ALA A 206 -10.23 -44.77 26.70
N THR A 207 -10.72 -45.65 25.82
CA THR A 207 -9.95 -46.72 25.17
C THR A 207 -9.19 -46.25 23.94
N ASP A 208 -9.46 -45.04 23.45
CA ASP A 208 -8.93 -44.57 22.17
C ASP A 208 -7.48 -44.10 22.27
N HIS A 209 -6.69 -44.47 21.26
CA HIS A 209 -5.44 -43.79 20.93
C HIS A 209 -5.78 -42.66 19.95
N VAL A 210 -5.67 -41.41 20.39
CA VAL A 210 -6.04 -40.24 19.59
C VAL A 210 -4.82 -39.71 18.84
N LEU A 211 -4.97 -39.41 17.55
CA LEU A 211 -3.96 -38.73 16.74
C LEU A 211 -4.51 -37.36 16.30
N ILE A 212 -3.89 -36.28 16.78
CA ILE A 212 -4.11 -34.93 16.30
C ILE A 212 -3.16 -34.68 15.12
N TYR A 213 -3.72 -34.64 13.92
CA TYR A 213 -3.01 -34.43 12.67
C TYR A 213 -3.28 -33.02 12.16
N VAL A 214 -2.25 -32.15 12.14
CA VAL A 214 -2.36 -30.81 11.54
C VAL A 214 -1.93 -30.85 10.09
N ALA A 215 -2.81 -30.41 9.20
CA ALA A 215 -2.60 -30.35 7.75
C ALA A 215 -2.66 -28.89 7.29
N TYR A 216 -1.68 -28.47 6.49
CA TYR A 216 -1.74 -27.18 5.80
C TYR A 216 -2.41 -27.35 4.42
N CYS A 217 -3.55 -26.69 4.21
CA CYS A 217 -4.36 -26.80 2.99
C CYS A 217 -4.65 -25.41 2.38
N PRO A 218 -3.68 -24.78 1.67
CA PRO A 218 -3.86 -23.44 1.12
C PRO A 218 -4.97 -23.35 0.06
N LEU A 219 -5.26 -24.46 -0.63
CA LEU A 219 -6.27 -24.57 -1.68
C LEU A 219 -7.60 -25.18 -1.21
N GLY A 220 -7.76 -25.40 0.10
CA GLY A 220 -8.97 -25.99 0.67
C GLY A 220 -9.21 -27.47 0.34
N LYS A 221 -8.19 -28.22 -0.12
CA LYS A 221 -8.29 -29.68 -0.35
C LYS A 221 -7.08 -30.42 0.23
N LEU A 222 -7.31 -31.62 0.77
CA LEU A 222 -6.25 -32.54 1.17
C LEU A 222 -5.56 -33.14 -0.06
N SER A 223 -4.24 -33.24 0.00
CA SER A 223 -3.45 -33.93 -1.02
C SER A 223 -3.60 -35.46 -0.93
N PRO A 224 -3.39 -36.19 -2.05
CA PRO A 224 -3.37 -37.66 -2.04
C PRO A 224 -2.40 -38.26 -1.01
N LEU A 225 -1.26 -37.59 -0.76
CA LEU A 225 -0.29 -38.00 0.26
C LEU A 225 -0.88 -37.87 1.68
N GLN A 226 -1.50 -36.73 2.02
CA GLN A 226 -2.15 -36.55 3.32
C GLN A 226 -3.28 -37.57 3.54
N LEU A 227 -4.10 -37.84 2.51
CA LEU A 227 -5.15 -38.88 2.57
C LEU A 227 -4.57 -40.28 2.81
N ARG A 228 -3.43 -40.61 2.18
CA ARG A 228 -2.70 -41.85 2.42
C ARG A 228 -2.25 -41.94 3.88
N GLU A 229 -1.62 -40.90 4.42
CA GLU A 229 -1.12 -40.90 5.81
C GLU A 229 -2.27 -41.07 6.82
N LEU A 230 -3.38 -40.35 6.64
CA LEU A 230 -4.57 -40.48 7.48
C LEU A 230 -5.15 -41.90 7.41
N THR A 231 -5.20 -42.50 6.22
CA THR A 231 -5.70 -43.87 6.04
C THR A 231 -4.80 -44.89 6.73
N LEU A 232 -3.48 -44.73 6.64
CA LEU A 232 -2.52 -45.61 7.32
C LEU A 232 -2.68 -45.53 8.84
N ARG A 233 -2.77 -44.32 9.39
CA ARG A 233 -2.95 -44.11 10.83
C ARG A 233 -4.28 -44.67 11.35
N LYS A 234 -5.35 -44.55 10.56
CA LYS A 234 -6.62 -45.17 10.90
C LYS A 234 -6.51 -46.70 10.95
N ARG A 235 -5.82 -47.32 9.98
CA ARG A 235 -5.58 -48.77 9.94
C ARG A 235 -4.72 -49.27 11.09
N GLU A 236 -3.79 -48.44 11.57
CA GLU A 236 -3.00 -48.75 12.76
C GLU A 236 -3.80 -48.70 14.06
N GLY A 237 -5.01 -48.14 14.06
CA GLY A 237 -5.91 -48.11 15.20
C GLY A 237 -6.09 -46.74 15.87
N PHE A 238 -5.53 -45.67 15.29
CA PHE A 238 -5.74 -44.32 15.82
C PHE A 238 -7.14 -43.78 15.52
N GLN A 239 -7.73 -43.06 16.49
CA GLN A 239 -8.83 -42.13 16.26
C GLN A 239 -8.27 -40.77 15.87
N ILE A 240 -8.64 -40.29 14.68
CA ILE A 240 -7.98 -39.12 14.11
C ILE A 240 -8.80 -37.86 14.34
N VAL A 241 -8.15 -36.85 14.94
CA VAL A 241 -8.57 -35.45 14.96
C VAL A 241 -7.79 -34.73 13.88
N LEU A 242 -8.46 -34.36 12.79
CA LEU A 242 -7.84 -33.64 11.68
C LEU A 242 -8.05 -32.14 11.87
N VAL A 243 -6.95 -31.39 11.90
CA VAL A 243 -6.94 -29.93 11.95
C VAL A 243 -6.44 -29.40 10.62
N ILE A 244 -7.29 -28.66 9.91
CA ILE A 244 -6.97 -28.05 8.63
C ILE A 244 -6.66 -26.57 8.87
N ASN A 245 -5.39 -26.20 8.75
CA ASN A 245 -4.96 -24.81 8.70
C ASN A 245 -5.14 -24.30 7.26
N SER A 246 -6.09 -23.38 7.05
CA SER A 246 -6.37 -22.77 5.75
C SER A 246 -5.76 -21.37 5.62
N GLY A 247 -5.13 -21.09 4.48
CA GLY A 247 -4.67 -19.75 4.10
C GLY A 247 -5.80 -18.81 3.66
N ASN A 248 -6.98 -19.36 3.37
CA ASN A 248 -8.19 -18.61 3.06
C ASN A 248 -9.37 -19.25 3.81
N PHE A 249 -9.56 -18.86 5.07
CA PHE A 249 -10.62 -19.39 5.95
C PHE A 249 -12.04 -19.20 5.38
N ALA A 250 -12.25 -18.19 4.53
CA ALA A 250 -13.54 -17.91 3.91
C ALA A 250 -13.91 -18.88 2.77
N SER A 251 -12.95 -19.67 2.26
CA SER A 251 -13.21 -20.66 1.20
C SER A 251 -13.78 -21.97 1.73
N ALA A 252 -14.62 -22.63 0.93
CA ALA A 252 -15.09 -23.98 1.23
C ALA A 252 -13.92 -24.97 1.20
N VAL A 253 -13.65 -25.62 2.34
CA VAL A 253 -12.67 -26.71 2.44
C VAL A 253 -13.38 -28.05 2.24
N ASP A 254 -12.94 -28.83 1.26
CA ASP A 254 -13.43 -30.19 0.97
C ASP A 254 -12.39 -31.21 1.48
N PRO A 255 -12.66 -31.90 2.60
CA PRO A 255 -11.76 -32.91 3.17
C PRO A 255 -11.77 -34.24 2.40
N GLY A 256 -12.68 -34.43 1.43
CA GLY A 256 -12.92 -35.73 0.80
C GLY A 256 -13.33 -36.83 1.79
N ASP A 257 -13.10 -38.09 1.45
CA ASP A 257 -13.45 -39.28 2.25
C ASP A 257 -12.44 -39.60 3.38
N ALA A 258 -11.81 -38.59 3.97
CA ALA A 258 -10.80 -38.80 5.00
C ALA A 258 -11.38 -39.56 6.22
N PRO A 259 -10.74 -40.64 6.70
CA PRO A 259 -11.31 -41.51 7.74
C PRO A 259 -11.10 -40.95 9.16
N VAL A 260 -11.61 -39.73 9.40
CA VAL A 260 -11.37 -38.94 10.63
C VAL A 260 -12.58 -38.97 11.57
N ALA A 261 -12.33 -38.92 12.87
CA ALA A 261 -13.37 -38.89 13.91
C ALA A 261 -13.84 -37.45 14.17
N ILE A 262 -12.89 -36.50 14.22
CA ILE A 262 -13.14 -35.07 14.40
C ILE A 262 -12.42 -34.30 13.30
N GLN A 263 -13.07 -33.27 12.74
CA GLN A 263 -12.50 -32.38 11.73
C GLN A 263 -12.70 -30.92 12.15
N ILE A 264 -11.59 -30.19 12.25
CA ILE A 264 -11.53 -28.77 12.61
C ILE A 264 -10.92 -28.01 11.44
N VAL A 265 -11.55 -26.94 10.98
CA VAL A 265 -11.01 -26.01 9.97
C VAL A 265 -10.78 -24.66 10.63
N ARG A 266 -9.58 -24.09 10.51
CA ARG A 266 -9.19 -22.85 11.19
C ARG A 266 -8.27 -21.96 10.35
N GLU A 267 -8.17 -20.69 10.74
CA GLU A 267 -7.13 -19.79 10.23
C GLU A 267 -5.71 -20.32 10.57
N ASN A 268 -4.76 -20.13 9.65
CA ASN A 268 -3.37 -20.55 9.84
C ASN A 268 -2.58 -19.60 10.75
N ILE A 269 -2.92 -19.56 12.05
CA ILE A 269 -2.25 -18.75 13.08
C ILE A 269 -1.49 -19.67 14.06
N GLY A 270 -0.23 -19.36 14.37
CA GLY A 270 0.60 -20.14 15.29
C GLY A 270 1.11 -21.49 14.76
N PHE A 271 1.08 -21.68 13.43
CA PHE A 271 1.56 -22.90 12.76
C PHE A 271 0.96 -24.21 13.35
N ASP A 272 1.76 -25.28 13.41
CA ASP A 272 1.31 -26.60 13.89
C ASP A 272 0.98 -26.57 15.38
N PHE A 273 1.81 -25.91 16.20
CA PHE A 273 1.59 -25.74 17.64
C PHE A 273 0.28 -25.02 17.96
N GLY A 274 -0.08 -24.00 17.17
CA GLY A 274 -1.36 -23.33 17.29
C GLY A 274 -2.54 -24.26 17.00
N GLY A 275 -2.39 -25.20 16.06
CA GLY A 275 -3.40 -26.23 15.76
C GLY A 275 -3.51 -27.28 16.86
N TRP A 276 -2.38 -27.71 17.43
CA TRP A 276 -2.34 -28.64 18.56
C TRP A 276 -2.95 -28.03 19.82
N ARG A 277 -2.53 -26.82 20.19
CA ARG A 277 -3.12 -26.04 21.29
C ARG A 277 -4.63 -25.93 21.15
N HIS A 278 -5.09 -25.44 20.00
CA HIS A 278 -6.51 -25.20 19.79
C HIS A 278 -7.31 -26.50 19.87
N SER A 279 -6.75 -27.62 19.40
CA SER A 279 -7.36 -28.94 19.56
C SER A 279 -7.47 -29.34 21.03
N CYS A 280 -6.46 -29.06 21.86
CA CYS A 280 -6.50 -29.30 23.30
C CYS A 280 -7.53 -28.42 24.03
N GLU A 281 -7.89 -27.26 23.47
CA GLU A 281 -8.90 -26.36 24.05
C GLU A 281 -10.34 -26.79 23.70
N ILE A 282 -10.58 -27.29 22.48
CA ILE A 282 -11.96 -27.51 21.97
C ILE A 282 -12.39 -28.98 21.88
N VAL A 283 -11.45 -29.92 21.83
CA VAL A 283 -11.78 -31.35 21.75
C VAL A 283 -11.94 -31.92 23.16
N GLY A 284 -13.18 -32.17 23.56
CA GLY A 284 -13.46 -32.80 24.86
C GLY A 284 -13.15 -34.30 24.87
N GLY A 285 -12.61 -34.80 25.99
CA GLY A 285 -12.34 -36.23 26.18
C GLY A 285 -10.88 -36.65 25.95
N LEU A 286 -10.01 -35.74 25.50
CA LEU A 286 -8.58 -36.00 25.31
C LEU A 286 -7.89 -36.40 26.63
N GLU A 287 -8.33 -35.82 27.75
CA GLU A 287 -7.81 -36.10 29.10
C GLU A 287 -8.10 -37.53 29.59
N ARG A 288 -9.08 -38.20 28.98
CA ARG A 288 -9.49 -39.58 29.32
C ARG A 288 -8.95 -40.62 28.35
N ALA A 289 -8.42 -40.21 27.20
CA ALA A 289 -7.92 -41.10 26.16
C ALA A 289 -6.78 -42.00 26.65
N ARG A 290 -6.52 -43.09 25.92
CA ARG A 290 -5.42 -44.02 26.20
C ARG A 290 -4.06 -43.41 25.86
N SER A 291 -4.01 -42.61 24.81
CA SER A 291 -2.90 -41.71 24.50
C SER A 291 -3.37 -40.60 23.56
N VAL A 292 -2.68 -39.47 23.56
CA VAL A 292 -2.86 -38.39 22.57
C VAL A 292 -1.53 -38.17 21.88
N THR A 293 -1.51 -38.37 20.57
CA THR A 293 -0.35 -38.23 19.71
C THR A 293 -0.54 -37.00 18.82
N PHE A 294 0.49 -36.17 18.71
CA PHE A 294 0.51 -34.96 17.91
C PHE A 294 1.44 -35.16 16.72
N THR A 295 0.97 -34.81 15.52
CA THR A 295 1.77 -34.86 14.30
C THR A 295 1.32 -33.78 13.33
N ASN A 296 2.15 -33.54 12.33
CA ASN A 296 1.83 -32.71 11.16
C ASN A 296 2.15 -33.45 9.85
N ASP A 297 2.01 -32.74 8.74
CA ASP A 297 2.29 -33.19 7.38
C ASP A 297 3.75 -32.96 6.93
N SER A 298 4.70 -32.77 7.86
CA SER A 298 6.14 -32.63 7.55
C SER A 298 6.87 -33.97 7.39
N VAL A 299 6.21 -35.08 7.76
CA VAL A 299 6.74 -36.45 7.69
C VAL A 299 5.81 -37.36 6.91
N VAL A 300 6.39 -38.39 6.27
CA VAL A 300 5.66 -39.42 5.50
C VAL A 300 6.02 -40.82 5.97
N THR A 301 5.05 -41.72 6.00
CA THR A 301 5.25 -43.10 6.45
C THR A 301 5.86 -43.96 5.34
N VAL A 302 6.98 -44.63 5.66
CA VAL A 302 7.64 -45.60 4.78
C VAL A 302 6.98 -46.97 4.94
N THR A 303 6.45 -47.53 3.85
CA THR A 303 5.75 -48.83 3.85
C THR A 303 6.69 -49.99 3.56
N GLY A 304 6.64 -51.06 4.37
CA GLY A 304 7.34 -52.32 4.09
C GLY A 304 8.33 -52.80 5.15
N ARG A 305 8.61 -52.02 6.19
CA ARG A 305 9.46 -52.42 7.34
C ARG A 305 8.64 -52.52 8.62
N ARG A 306 8.85 -53.59 9.38
CA ARG A 306 8.03 -53.98 10.56
C ARG A 306 8.35 -53.09 11.77
N SER A 307 7.40 -52.25 12.16
CA SER A 307 6.93 -52.07 13.55
C SER A 307 5.80 -51.03 13.58
N PRO A 308 4.57 -51.36 14.01
CA PRO A 308 3.51 -50.37 14.15
C PRO A 308 3.82 -49.42 15.32
N LEU A 309 3.43 -48.16 15.23
CA LEU A 309 3.71 -47.14 16.25
C LEU A 309 3.01 -47.43 17.59
N LEU A 310 1.78 -47.97 17.55
CA LEU A 310 1.00 -48.23 18.77
C LEU A 310 1.66 -49.24 19.72
N PRO A 311 2.12 -50.43 19.28
CA PRO A 311 2.87 -51.33 20.15
C PRO A 311 4.09 -50.69 20.82
N LEU A 312 4.83 -49.82 20.12
CA LEU A 312 5.98 -49.11 20.70
C LEU A 312 5.53 -48.09 21.76
N ILE A 313 4.45 -47.35 21.49
CA ILE A 313 3.84 -46.42 22.45
C ILE A 313 3.31 -47.17 23.68
N GLU A 314 2.72 -48.35 23.47
CA GLU A 314 2.17 -49.18 24.55
C GLU A 314 3.27 -49.78 25.43
N SER A 315 4.38 -50.23 24.83
CA SER A 315 5.49 -50.88 25.54
C SER A 315 6.46 -49.93 26.23
N ALA A 316 6.46 -48.64 25.88
CA ALA A 316 7.35 -47.67 26.50
C ALA A 316 7.05 -47.49 28.00
N GLU A 317 8.03 -47.03 28.77
CA GLU A 317 7.87 -46.75 30.21
C GLU A 317 7.59 -45.26 30.49
N ASP A 318 8.14 -44.35 29.66
CA ASP A 318 8.00 -42.90 29.84
C ASP A 318 6.58 -42.36 29.59
N ASP A 319 6.31 -41.19 30.19
CA ASP A 319 5.03 -40.49 30.11
C ASP A 319 4.83 -39.80 28.75
N ILE A 320 5.90 -39.18 28.24
CA ILE A 320 5.93 -38.40 27.01
C ILE A 320 6.96 -39.03 26.06
N LEU A 321 6.49 -39.46 24.89
CA LEU A 321 7.30 -40.15 23.90
C LEU A 321 7.50 -39.28 22.67
N PHE A 322 8.74 -38.86 22.43
CA PHE A 322 9.16 -38.28 21.16
C PHE A 322 9.72 -39.38 20.26
N LEU A 323 9.89 -39.10 18.97
CA LEU A 323 10.50 -40.08 18.07
C LEU A 323 12.03 -39.98 18.06
N THR A 324 12.57 -38.76 17.92
CA THR A 324 14.00 -38.55 17.71
C THR A 324 14.53 -37.40 18.57
N ARG A 325 15.80 -37.51 18.93
CA ARG A 325 16.61 -36.42 19.51
C ARG A 325 17.25 -35.59 18.39
N ASN A 326 17.55 -34.33 18.67
CA ASN A 326 18.18 -33.38 17.75
C ASN A 326 19.19 -32.52 18.52
N VAL A 327 20.33 -32.20 17.88
CA VAL A 327 21.43 -31.40 18.44
C VAL A 327 21.80 -30.21 17.55
N GLU A 328 21.03 -29.95 16.49
CA GLU A 328 21.29 -28.89 15.49
C GLU A 328 21.37 -27.48 16.09
N VAL A 329 20.55 -27.19 17.11
CA VAL A 329 20.52 -25.87 17.79
C VAL A 329 21.00 -26.00 19.23
N GLN A 330 20.35 -26.90 19.97
CA GLN A 330 20.78 -27.43 21.25
C GLN A 330 20.23 -28.85 21.37
N GLU A 331 20.66 -29.62 22.37
CA GLU A 331 20.07 -30.94 22.61
C GLU A 331 18.59 -30.82 23.00
N HIS A 332 17.68 -31.34 22.16
CA HIS A 332 16.24 -31.36 22.40
C HIS A 332 15.58 -32.54 21.66
N PHE A 333 14.30 -32.80 21.93
CA PHE A 333 13.50 -33.76 21.17
C PHE A 333 12.65 -33.05 20.10
N GLN A 334 12.53 -33.64 18.91
CA GLN A 334 11.82 -33.00 17.80
C GLN A 334 10.29 -33.15 17.96
N SER A 335 9.54 -32.06 17.81
CA SER A 335 8.10 -32.04 18.10
C SER A 335 7.20 -32.41 16.93
N TYR A 336 7.73 -32.74 15.75
CA TYR A 336 6.93 -33.12 14.58
C TYR A 336 6.09 -34.38 14.81
N PHE A 337 6.47 -35.20 15.80
CA PHE A 337 5.70 -36.33 16.29
C PHE A 337 6.01 -36.61 17.76
N PHE A 338 5.01 -36.52 18.64
CA PHE A 338 5.14 -36.94 20.03
C PHE A 338 3.83 -37.44 20.61
N THR A 339 3.89 -38.26 21.66
CA THR A 339 2.73 -38.88 22.31
C THR A 339 2.74 -38.63 23.81
N ILE A 340 1.59 -38.20 24.33
CA ILE A 340 1.30 -38.12 25.76
C ILE A 340 0.47 -39.36 26.14
N ARG A 341 0.97 -40.17 27.07
CA ARG A 341 0.28 -41.39 27.51
C ARG A 341 -0.72 -41.12 28.63
N GLN A 342 -1.64 -42.06 28.82
CA GLN A 342 -2.73 -41.94 29.80
C GLN A 342 -2.31 -41.50 31.22
N PRO A 343 -1.19 -41.97 31.81
CA PRO A 343 -0.79 -41.51 33.14
C PRO A 343 -0.58 -39.99 33.22
N ALA A 344 0.05 -39.41 32.21
CA ALA A 344 0.25 -37.97 32.09
C ALA A 344 -1.03 -37.21 31.70
N LEU A 345 -1.87 -37.79 30.84
CA LEU A 345 -3.18 -37.21 30.49
C LEU A 345 -4.08 -37.05 31.73
N LYS A 346 -4.11 -38.03 32.64
CA LYS A 346 -4.86 -37.97 33.91
C LYS A 346 -4.34 -36.90 34.88
N ARG A 347 -3.09 -36.49 34.74
CA ARG A 347 -2.44 -35.42 35.51
C ARG A 347 -2.47 -34.07 34.76
N ASP A 348 -3.24 -33.98 33.68
CA ASP A 348 -3.44 -32.81 32.84
C ASP A 348 -2.18 -32.30 32.10
N ALA A 349 -1.34 -33.21 31.61
CA ALA A 349 -0.18 -32.85 30.79
C ALA A 349 -0.52 -32.02 29.53
N LEU A 350 -1.78 -32.02 29.08
CA LEU A 350 -2.26 -31.18 27.96
C LEU A 350 -2.16 -29.67 28.27
N VAL A 351 -2.09 -29.28 29.54
CA VAL A 351 -1.89 -27.87 29.95
C VAL A 351 -0.62 -27.29 29.35
N VAL A 352 0.43 -28.11 29.22
CA VAL A 352 1.71 -27.71 28.62
C VAL A 352 1.53 -27.19 27.20
N LEU A 353 0.54 -27.68 26.46
CA LEU A 353 0.22 -27.21 25.11
C LEU A 353 -0.81 -26.08 25.08
N ARG A 354 -1.77 -26.07 26.01
CA ARG A 354 -2.78 -25.00 26.13
C ARG A 354 -2.17 -23.66 26.50
N ASP A 355 -1.11 -23.68 27.32
CA ASP A 355 -0.43 -22.48 27.80
C ASP A 355 0.62 -21.93 26.82
N ILE A 356 0.82 -22.58 25.66
CA ILE A 356 1.75 -22.08 24.63
C ILE A 356 1.12 -20.86 23.95
N PRO A 357 1.75 -19.67 23.97
CA PRO A 357 1.22 -18.51 23.26
C PRO A 357 1.28 -18.73 21.74
N TYR A 358 0.41 -18.04 20.99
CA TYR A 358 0.50 -18.04 19.53
C TYR A 358 1.68 -17.17 19.08
N TYR A 359 2.61 -17.78 18.33
CA TYR A 359 3.74 -17.09 17.71
C TYR A 359 3.46 -16.78 16.24
N LEU A 360 3.92 -15.61 15.77
CA LEU A 360 3.82 -15.20 14.36
C LEU A 360 5.02 -15.66 13.53
N ASP A 361 6.18 -15.80 14.17
CA ASP A 361 7.42 -16.25 13.55
C ASP A 361 7.72 -17.73 13.88
N LYS A 362 8.28 -18.43 12.90
CA LYS A 362 8.62 -19.86 13.03
C LYS A 362 9.90 -20.08 13.84
N HIS A 363 10.88 -19.17 13.75
CA HIS A 363 12.11 -19.24 14.53
C HIS A 363 11.81 -19.04 16.03
N ASP A 364 10.98 -18.06 16.39
CA ASP A 364 10.57 -17.85 17.78
C ASP A 364 9.82 -19.05 18.35
N LEU A 365 8.92 -19.65 17.57
CA LEU A 365 8.23 -20.88 17.97
C LEU A 365 9.24 -22.02 18.23
N ILE A 366 10.26 -22.18 17.38
CA ILE A 366 11.29 -23.21 17.57
C ILE A 366 12.10 -22.92 18.83
N HIS A 367 12.60 -21.69 18.99
CA HIS A 367 13.47 -21.32 20.11
C HIS A 367 12.75 -21.28 21.46
N GLN A 368 11.53 -20.75 21.52
CA GLN A 368 10.80 -20.56 22.78
C GLN A 368 9.96 -21.77 23.18
N VAL A 369 9.59 -22.62 22.21
CA VAL A 369 8.65 -23.74 22.43
C VAL A 369 9.26 -25.07 22.05
N GLU A 370 9.58 -25.33 20.78
CA GLU A 370 9.99 -26.67 20.31
C GLU A 370 11.21 -27.20 21.08
N ILE A 371 12.23 -26.36 21.20
CA ILE A 371 13.48 -26.69 21.88
C ILE A 371 13.27 -27.00 23.37
N HIS A 372 12.34 -26.30 24.02
CA HIS A 372 12.09 -26.40 25.46
C HIS A 372 10.88 -27.30 25.80
N LEU A 373 10.24 -27.94 24.82
CA LEU A 373 8.97 -28.64 25.02
C LEU A 373 9.12 -29.81 26.01
N ALA A 374 10.18 -30.60 25.85
CA ALA A 374 10.49 -31.69 26.77
C ALA A 374 10.77 -31.19 28.19
N ASP A 375 11.46 -30.06 28.32
CA ASP A 375 11.78 -29.45 29.61
C ASP A 375 10.53 -28.89 30.30
N ARG A 376 9.56 -28.36 29.54
CA ARG A 376 8.26 -27.96 30.08
C ARG A 376 7.48 -29.15 30.66
N PHE A 377 7.53 -30.32 30.01
CA PHE A 377 6.96 -31.55 30.56
C PHE A 377 7.73 -32.02 31.81
N ARG A 378 9.06 -32.01 31.78
CA ARG A 378 9.90 -32.38 32.94
C ARG A 378 9.69 -31.46 34.14
N ALA A 379 9.52 -30.16 33.91
CA ALA A 379 9.22 -29.18 34.94
C ALA A 379 7.89 -29.46 35.67
N GLN A 380 6.94 -30.14 35.00
CA GLN A 380 5.69 -30.62 35.59
C GLN A 380 5.80 -32.04 36.19
N GLY A 381 7.00 -32.61 36.23
CA GLY A 381 7.30 -33.91 36.81
C GLY A 381 6.89 -35.09 35.93
N TYR A 382 6.97 -34.95 34.61
CA TYR A 382 6.79 -36.04 33.64
C TYR A 382 8.12 -36.53 33.07
N HIS A 383 8.21 -37.82 32.80
CA HIS A 383 9.37 -38.42 32.12
C HIS A 383 9.21 -38.35 30.60
N ALA A 384 10.24 -37.85 29.91
CA ALA A 384 10.24 -37.67 28.46
C ALA A 384 11.47 -38.33 27.82
N ALA A 385 11.23 -39.16 26.80
CA ALA A 385 12.26 -39.90 26.08
C ALA A 385 12.00 -39.95 24.56
N ALA A 386 13.03 -40.29 23.79
CA ALA A 386 12.93 -40.57 22.35
C ALA A 386 12.90 -42.07 22.10
N LEU A 387 12.00 -42.54 21.23
CA LEU A 387 11.88 -43.96 20.87
C LEU A 387 13.00 -44.45 19.94
N PHE A 388 13.55 -43.55 19.11
CA PHE A 388 14.64 -43.83 18.18
C PHE A 388 15.79 -42.85 18.47
N ASP A 389 16.63 -43.22 19.43
CA ASP A 389 17.83 -42.45 19.77
C ASP A 389 19.07 -43.01 19.06
N MET A 390 19.92 -42.11 18.59
CA MET A 390 21.18 -42.43 17.92
C MET A 390 22.34 -42.02 18.85
N PRO A 391 22.98 -42.95 19.56
CA PRO A 391 23.95 -42.63 20.62
C PRO A 391 25.29 -42.07 20.13
N HIS A 392 25.58 -42.06 18.82
CA HIS A 392 26.87 -41.66 18.23
C HIS A 392 26.82 -40.34 17.41
N LEU A 393 25.94 -39.40 17.77
CA LEU A 393 25.90 -38.07 17.13
C LEU A 393 27.07 -37.20 17.64
N ASP A 394 28.27 -37.42 17.11
CA ASP A 394 29.54 -36.82 17.58
C ASP A 394 29.86 -35.42 17.00
N SER A 395 28.88 -34.67 16.46
CA SER A 395 29.16 -33.32 15.94
C SER A 395 28.03 -32.30 16.19
N ILE A 396 28.46 -31.11 16.59
CA ILE A 396 27.69 -29.86 16.69
C ILE A 396 27.04 -29.58 15.31
N GLU A 397 25.77 -29.15 15.28
CA GLU A 397 24.98 -28.78 14.08
C GLU A 397 24.40 -29.92 13.20
N THR A 398 23.88 -31.02 13.77
CA THR A 398 23.24 -32.09 12.95
C THR A 398 21.79 -32.42 13.33
N ASN A 399 20.91 -32.42 12.31
CA ASN A 399 19.52 -32.89 12.41
C ASN A 399 19.40 -34.32 11.85
N PRO A 400 19.21 -35.35 12.68
CA PRO A 400 19.37 -36.73 12.23
C PRO A 400 18.30 -37.16 11.22
N THR A 401 17.10 -36.58 11.28
CA THR A 401 16.02 -36.86 10.31
C THR A 401 16.26 -36.25 8.92
N ILE A 402 17.31 -35.43 8.77
CA ILE A 402 17.72 -34.81 7.50
C ILE A 402 19.09 -35.34 7.07
N SER A 403 20.08 -35.33 7.97
CA SER A 403 21.47 -35.66 7.66
C SER A 403 21.79 -37.15 7.78
N HIS A 404 21.04 -37.91 8.58
CA HIS A 404 21.25 -39.34 8.86
C HIS A 404 19.97 -40.16 8.61
N TRP A 405 19.16 -39.73 7.65
CA TRP A 405 17.85 -40.33 7.40
C TRP A 405 17.94 -41.80 6.94
N GLU A 406 19.00 -42.18 6.22
CA GLU A 406 19.23 -43.58 5.82
C GLU A 406 19.47 -44.48 7.03
N ASP A 407 20.38 -44.06 7.92
CA ASP A 407 20.73 -44.79 9.15
C ASP A 407 19.51 -44.95 10.07
N LEU A 408 18.70 -43.90 10.22
CA LEU A 408 17.44 -43.95 10.97
C LEU A 408 16.44 -44.94 10.36
N LEU A 409 16.24 -44.90 9.04
CA LEU A 409 15.33 -45.85 8.37
C LEU A 409 15.82 -47.30 8.51
N ASP A 410 17.13 -47.52 8.48
CA ASP A 410 17.75 -48.82 8.68
C ASP A 410 17.68 -49.29 10.15
N SER A 411 17.61 -48.36 11.13
CA SER A 411 17.34 -48.66 12.55
C SER A 411 15.87 -48.93 12.87
N GLY A 412 14.98 -48.91 11.87
CA GLY A 412 13.55 -49.18 12.03
C GLY A 412 12.67 -47.95 12.28
N PHE A 413 13.21 -46.73 12.13
CA PHE A 413 12.42 -45.50 12.17
C PHE A 413 11.37 -45.48 11.03
N PRO A 414 10.08 -45.18 11.30
CA PRO A 414 9.02 -45.42 10.31
C PRO A 414 8.74 -44.23 9.36
N PHE A 415 9.47 -43.12 9.48
CA PHE A 415 9.17 -41.88 8.75
C PHE A 415 10.32 -41.39 7.89
N PHE A 416 9.97 -40.67 6.83
CA PHE A 416 10.88 -39.82 6.09
C PHE A 416 10.43 -38.36 6.21
N LYS A 417 11.37 -37.43 6.46
CA LYS A 417 11.05 -36.01 6.66
C LYS A 417 11.16 -35.24 5.35
N LEU A 418 10.08 -34.57 4.94
CA LEU A 418 10.02 -33.83 3.67
C LEU A 418 11.10 -32.74 3.56
N GLN A 419 11.53 -32.19 4.70
CA GLN A 419 12.57 -31.16 4.77
C GLN A 419 13.91 -31.61 4.20
N ALA A 420 14.22 -32.92 4.17
CA ALA A 420 15.43 -33.43 3.52
C ALA A 420 15.46 -33.09 2.02
N ILE A 421 14.29 -33.06 1.36
CA ILE A 421 14.17 -32.70 -0.06
C ILE A 421 14.08 -31.18 -0.22
N VAL A 422 13.26 -30.50 0.59
CA VAL A 422 13.06 -29.04 0.49
C VAL A 422 14.35 -28.26 0.81
N ALA A 423 15.19 -28.77 1.72
CA ALA A 423 16.49 -28.17 2.04
C ALA A 423 17.60 -28.54 1.03
N GLY A 424 17.25 -29.23 -0.07
CA GLY A 424 18.21 -29.63 -1.11
C GLY A 424 19.24 -30.68 -0.69
N ARG A 425 19.02 -31.37 0.43
CA ARG A 425 19.94 -32.40 0.96
C ARG A 425 19.75 -33.74 0.24
N VAL A 426 18.56 -34.02 -0.25
CA VAL A 426 18.22 -35.21 -1.04
C VAL A 426 17.43 -34.79 -2.28
N SER A 427 17.83 -35.26 -3.46
CA SER A 427 17.06 -35.01 -4.68
C SER A 427 15.77 -35.83 -4.67
N SER A 428 14.65 -35.25 -5.15
CA SER A 428 13.40 -36.00 -5.30
C SER A 428 13.49 -37.13 -6.34
N ASP A 429 14.52 -37.11 -7.19
CA ASP A 429 14.79 -38.13 -8.22
C ASP A 429 15.94 -39.07 -7.82
N ASP A 430 16.38 -39.03 -6.55
CA ASP A 430 17.48 -39.86 -6.06
C ASP A 430 17.12 -41.37 -6.13
N PRO A 431 17.91 -42.20 -6.84
CA PRO A 431 17.69 -43.64 -6.92
C PRO A 431 17.69 -44.34 -5.55
N ALA A 432 18.48 -43.86 -4.57
CA ALA A 432 18.53 -44.42 -3.22
C ALA A 432 17.25 -44.13 -2.44
N LEU A 433 16.63 -42.96 -2.67
CA LEU A 433 15.32 -42.58 -2.14
C LEU A 433 14.22 -43.46 -2.74
N GLN A 434 14.23 -43.67 -4.06
CA GLN A 434 13.27 -44.54 -4.75
C GLN A 434 13.38 -46.00 -4.31
N ALA A 435 14.59 -46.51 -4.10
CA ALA A 435 14.82 -47.87 -3.64
C ALA A 435 14.24 -48.12 -2.23
N ARG A 436 14.27 -47.12 -1.34
CA ARG A 436 13.81 -47.25 0.06
C ARG A 436 12.33 -46.93 0.26
N LEU A 437 11.80 -45.90 -0.39
CA LEU A 437 10.39 -45.48 -0.24
C LEU A 437 9.45 -46.15 -1.24
N GLY A 438 9.99 -46.66 -2.36
CA GLY A 438 9.21 -47.17 -3.48
C GLY A 438 8.70 -46.06 -4.41
N THR A 439 8.59 -46.39 -5.69
CA THR A 439 8.27 -45.45 -6.77
C THR A 439 6.93 -44.73 -6.57
N ASP A 440 5.91 -45.44 -6.07
CA ASP A 440 4.57 -44.86 -5.87
C ASP A 440 4.57 -43.80 -4.76
N LEU A 441 5.29 -44.01 -3.67
CA LEU A 441 5.37 -43.05 -2.57
C LEU A 441 6.17 -41.81 -2.98
N VAL A 442 7.29 -42.00 -3.70
CA VAL A 442 8.07 -40.87 -4.26
C VAL A 442 7.22 -40.04 -5.20
N ARG A 443 6.41 -40.68 -6.07
CA ARG A 443 5.48 -39.97 -6.96
C ARG A 443 4.46 -39.13 -6.19
N LEU A 444 3.83 -39.68 -5.15
CA LEU A 444 2.88 -38.95 -4.30
C LEU A 444 3.55 -37.80 -3.56
N LEU A 445 4.78 -38.00 -3.09
CA LEU A 445 5.60 -36.99 -2.43
C LEU A 445 5.92 -35.82 -3.37
N GLN A 446 6.36 -36.11 -4.60
CA GLN A 446 6.62 -35.09 -5.61
C GLN A 446 5.37 -34.27 -5.95
N GLN A 447 4.21 -34.93 -6.06
CA GLN A 447 2.92 -34.25 -6.26
C GLN A 447 2.55 -33.34 -5.09
N HIS A 448 2.74 -33.81 -3.86
CA HIS A 448 2.46 -33.04 -2.64
C HIS A 448 3.39 -31.82 -2.52
N LEU A 449 4.69 -31.97 -2.80
CA LEU A 449 5.64 -30.85 -2.82
C LEU A 449 5.28 -29.81 -3.89
N LYS A 450 4.86 -30.24 -5.09
CA LYS A 450 4.35 -29.32 -6.13
C LYS A 450 3.11 -28.55 -5.68
N GLN A 451 2.23 -29.14 -4.88
CA GLN A 451 1.05 -28.45 -4.33
C GLN A 451 1.40 -27.48 -3.20
N ARG A 452 2.41 -27.78 -2.37
CA ARG A 452 2.91 -26.90 -1.30
C ARG A 452 3.78 -25.74 -1.78
N MET A 453 4.55 -25.96 -2.86
CA MET A 453 5.46 -24.97 -3.44
C MET A 453 4.82 -24.14 -4.57
N LYS A 454 3.60 -24.47 -5.00
CA LYS A 454 2.83 -23.52 -5.80
C LYS A 454 2.59 -22.29 -4.92
N PRO A 455 2.88 -21.06 -5.39
CA PRO A 455 2.35 -19.87 -4.74
C PRO A 455 0.83 -20.06 -4.59
N PRO A 456 0.17 -19.38 -3.63
CA PRO A 456 -1.28 -19.33 -3.67
C PRO A 456 -1.68 -19.05 -5.12
N PRO A 457 -2.73 -19.73 -5.65
CA PRO A 457 -3.19 -19.42 -6.98
C PRO A 457 -3.34 -17.89 -7.02
N PRO A 458 -2.96 -17.23 -8.13
CA PRO A 458 -3.23 -15.80 -8.26
C PRO A 458 -4.68 -15.64 -7.82
N VAL A 459 -4.90 -14.70 -6.90
CA VAL A 459 -6.22 -14.32 -6.43
C VAL A 459 -7.16 -14.49 -7.62
N VAL A 460 -8.08 -15.46 -7.52
CA VAL A 460 -9.07 -15.69 -8.57
C VAL A 460 -9.65 -14.33 -8.86
N ALA A 461 -9.51 -13.92 -10.12
CA ALA A 461 -9.70 -12.55 -10.59
C ALA A 461 -10.95 -11.90 -10.00
N THR A 462 -10.75 -11.17 -8.91
CA THR A 462 -11.62 -10.10 -8.43
C THR A 462 -10.70 -9.05 -7.82
N ASP A 463 -9.86 -8.44 -8.64
CA ASP A 463 -9.40 -7.06 -8.44
C ASP A 463 -8.96 -6.51 -9.80
N GLY A 464 -9.80 -5.64 -10.34
CA GLY A 464 -9.50 -4.90 -11.57
C GLY A 464 -8.28 -4.02 -11.36
N GLY A 465 -7.24 -4.22 -12.17
CA GLY A 465 -6.22 -3.21 -12.47
C GLY A 465 -5.51 -2.52 -11.29
N VAL A 466 -5.12 -3.23 -10.23
CA VAL A 466 -4.36 -2.61 -9.12
C VAL A 466 -2.85 -2.79 -9.31
N PRO A 467 -2.05 -1.70 -9.34
CA PRO A 467 -0.59 -1.80 -9.43
C PRO A 467 0.05 -2.63 -8.30
N VAL A 468 1.13 -3.35 -8.62
CA VAL A 468 1.78 -4.30 -7.71
C VAL A 468 3.09 -3.70 -7.20
N ALA A 469 3.30 -3.74 -5.89
CA ALA A 469 4.55 -3.28 -5.29
C ALA A 469 5.70 -4.21 -5.71
N ALA A 470 6.86 -3.64 -6.09
CA ALA A 470 8.01 -4.42 -6.58
C ALA A 470 8.45 -5.52 -5.60
N PHE A 471 8.33 -5.27 -4.30
CA PHE A 471 8.52 -6.25 -3.24
C PHE A 471 7.28 -6.29 -2.32
N PRO A 472 6.42 -7.31 -2.44
CA PRO A 472 5.27 -7.48 -1.56
C PRO A 472 5.70 -7.66 -0.10
N GLY A 473 5.07 -6.95 0.84
CA GLY A 473 5.38 -7.05 2.28
C GLY A 473 6.53 -6.16 2.76
N ILE A 474 7.11 -5.34 1.88
CA ILE A 474 8.12 -4.34 2.24
C ILE A 474 7.46 -2.94 2.27
N ASN A 475 7.84 -2.09 3.23
CA ASN A 475 7.38 -0.69 3.32
C ASN A 475 7.91 0.15 2.12
N LEU A 476 7.68 1.48 2.11
CA LEU A 476 8.11 2.39 1.04
C LEU A 476 9.61 2.29 0.67
N PHE A 477 10.44 1.76 1.56
CA PHE A 477 11.85 1.53 1.35
C PHE A 477 12.20 0.04 1.55
N THR A 478 13.11 -0.46 0.72
CA THR A 478 13.75 -1.77 0.91
C THR A 478 14.52 -1.81 2.23
N PRO A 479 14.90 -3.01 2.74
CA PRO A 479 15.75 -3.14 3.92
C PRO A 479 17.10 -2.40 3.81
N SER A 480 17.57 -2.10 2.60
CA SER A 480 18.77 -1.31 2.31
C SER A 480 18.52 0.20 2.23
N GLY A 481 17.29 0.67 2.50
CA GLY A 481 16.90 2.08 2.41
C GLY A 481 16.63 2.58 0.99
N ALA A 482 16.66 1.69 -0.01
CA ALA A 482 16.38 2.03 -1.40
C ALA A 482 14.87 2.20 -1.61
N LEU A 483 14.45 3.14 -2.46
CA LEU A 483 13.03 3.42 -2.65
C LEU A 483 12.35 2.25 -3.39
N GLN A 484 11.18 1.83 -2.91
CA GLN A 484 10.34 0.86 -3.61
C GLN A 484 9.43 1.54 -4.65
N ALA A 485 9.22 0.90 -5.80
CA ALA A 485 8.34 1.31 -6.87
C ALA A 485 7.08 0.45 -6.91
N TYR A 486 6.07 0.98 -7.60
CA TYR A 486 4.88 0.25 -7.98
C TYR A 486 4.94 -0.04 -9.47
N ASN A 487 4.74 -1.30 -9.81
CA ASN A 487 4.77 -1.78 -11.19
C ASN A 487 3.31 -1.91 -11.68
N PRO A 488 3.01 -1.55 -12.93
CA PRO A 488 1.70 -1.83 -13.51
C PRO A 488 1.34 -3.32 -13.38
N ALA A 489 0.07 -3.63 -13.10
CA ALA A 489 -0.37 -5.02 -13.08
C ALA A 489 -0.24 -5.66 -14.46
N ARG A 490 0.03 -6.97 -14.53
CA ARG A 490 0.14 -7.69 -15.81
C ARG A 490 -1.12 -7.53 -16.67
N SER A 491 -2.30 -7.48 -16.04
CA SER A 491 -3.60 -7.22 -16.67
C SER A 491 -3.76 -5.80 -17.25
N GLN A 492 -2.89 -4.85 -16.87
CA GLN A 492 -2.90 -3.47 -17.39
C GLN A 492 -1.84 -3.25 -18.48
N THR A 493 -0.81 -4.09 -18.55
CA THR A 493 0.31 -3.87 -19.48
C THR A 493 0.13 -4.49 -20.85
N HIS A 494 -0.85 -5.40 -21.03
CA HIS A 494 -1.16 -6.17 -22.25
C HIS A 494 0.06 -6.53 -23.11
N ILE A 495 0.52 -7.76 -22.97
CA ILE A 495 1.69 -8.27 -23.70
C ILE A 495 1.23 -8.80 -25.07
N PHE A 496 1.91 -8.37 -26.14
CA PHE A 496 1.62 -8.79 -27.50
C PHE A 496 2.48 -9.98 -27.91
N ASP A 497 1.86 -11.01 -28.47
CA ASP A 497 2.59 -12.12 -29.07
C ASP A 497 3.25 -11.70 -30.38
N VAL A 498 4.52 -12.07 -30.54
CA VAL A 498 5.27 -11.91 -31.79
C VAL A 498 5.87 -13.26 -32.23
N PRO A 499 5.87 -13.58 -33.53
CA PRO A 499 5.36 -12.78 -34.64
C PRO A 499 3.82 -12.75 -34.73
N PHE A 500 3.27 -11.71 -35.35
CA PHE A 500 1.83 -11.62 -35.63
C PHE A 500 1.43 -12.63 -36.70
N ALA A 501 0.24 -13.24 -36.54
CA ALA A 501 -0.19 -14.37 -37.35
C ALA A 501 -0.24 -14.07 -38.87
N ASP A 502 -0.54 -12.84 -39.27
CA ASP A 502 -0.67 -12.40 -40.66
C ASP A 502 0.50 -11.50 -41.15
N ILE A 503 1.60 -11.39 -40.39
CA ILE A 503 2.78 -10.58 -40.79
C ILE A 503 3.46 -11.15 -42.06
N GLY A 504 3.31 -12.46 -42.27
CA GLY A 504 4.00 -13.25 -43.30
C GLY A 504 3.25 -13.38 -44.63
N THR A 505 2.68 -12.31 -45.21
CA THR A 505 2.38 -12.23 -46.65
C THR A 505 1.99 -10.81 -47.11
N SER A 506 2.87 -10.13 -47.85
CA SER A 506 2.54 -9.07 -48.82
C SER A 506 1.85 -7.75 -48.38
N ARG A 507 1.97 -7.28 -47.12
CA ARG A 507 1.46 -5.94 -46.72
C ARG A 507 2.37 -5.11 -45.79
N CYS A 508 3.66 -4.97 -46.09
CA CYS A 508 4.55 -4.05 -45.34
C CYS A 508 5.47 -3.21 -46.23
N ALA A 509 4.99 -2.77 -47.39
CA ALA A 509 5.76 -1.90 -48.31
C ALA A 509 6.18 -0.55 -47.68
N ALA A 510 5.55 -0.13 -46.57
CA ALA A 510 5.93 1.04 -45.79
C ALA A 510 7.08 0.74 -44.81
N ILE A 511 7.08 -0.42 -44.15
CA ILE A 511 8.14 -0.82 -43.21
C ILE A 511 9.48 -0.95 -43.93
N THR A 512 9.49 -1.46 -45.16
CA THR A 512 10.71 -1.57 -45.99
C THR A 512 11.30 -0.22 -46.41
N LYS A 513 10.61 0.90 -46.15
CA LYS A 513 11.11 2.26 -46.40
C LYS A 513 11.71 2.93 -45.16
N LEU A 514 11.52 2.34 -43.97
CA LEU A 514 12.09 2.89 -42.73
C LEU A 514 13.61 2.81 -42.77
N ARG A 515 14.26 3.90 -42.38
CA ARG A 515 15.71 3.94 -42.17
C ARG A 515 15.99 3.48 -40.75
N ILE A 516 16.53 2.27 -40.62
CA ILE A 516 16.77 1.62 -39.34
C ILE A 516 18.25 1.73 -38.96
N LEU A 517 18.49 2.23 -37.75
CA LEU A 517 19.81 2.23 -37.12
C LEU A 517 19.85 1.20 -35.98
N GLY A 518 20.71 0.20 -36.08
CA GLY A 518 21.01 -0.72 -35.00
C GLY A 518 22.21 -0.25 -34.21
N ILE A 519 22.02 0.21 -32.98
CA ILE A 519 23.11 0.59 -32.08
C ILE A 519 23.38 -0.59 -31.17
N VAL A 520 24.59 -1.15 -31.23
CA VAL A 520 24.98 -2.32 -30.44
C VAL A 520 26.22 -2.01 -29.59
N HIS A 521 26.08 -2.00 -28.27
CA HIS A 521 27.23 -1.89 -27.37
C HIS A 521 27.87 -3.27 -27.15
N CYS A 522 29.11 -3.43 -27.63
CA CYS A 522 29.81 -4.70 -27.76
C CYS A 522 30.95 -4.83 -26.76
N PHE A 523 30.62 -5.07 -25.49
CA PHE A 523 31.60 -5.33 -24.44
C PHE A 523 32.19 -6.76 -24.50
N TYR A 524 31.38 -7.77 -24.84
CA TYR A 524 31.78 -9.18 -25.00
C TYR A 524 31.72 -9.64 -26.47
N LEU A 525 32.88 -9.88 -27.06
CA LEU A 525 33.00 -10.20 -28.50
C LEU A 525 32.27 -11.49 -28.93
N ASP A 526 32.22 -12.52 -28.09
CA ASP A 526 31.55 -13.78 -28.44
C ASP A 526 30.03 -13.64 -28.54
N VAL A 527 29.44 -12.79 -27.70
CA VAL A 527 28.02 -12.45 -27.77
C VAL A 527 27.76 -11.49 -28.94
N ALA A 528 28.69 -10.57 -29.23
CA ALA A 528 28.59 -9.68 -30.38
C ALA A 528 28.51 -10.47 -31.69
N ASP A 529 29.34 -11.50 -31.86
CA ASP A 529 29.32 -12.38 -33.04
C ASP A 529 27.95 -13.07 -33.20
N THR A 530 27.35 -13.54 -32.08
CA THR A 530 26.01 -14.15 -32.09
C THR A 530 24.94 -13.16 -32.54
N ILE A 531 24.95 -11.93 -32.00
CA ILE A 531 24.00 -10.88 -32.38
C ILE A 531 24.14 -10.53 -33.88
N LEU A 532 25.37 -10.35 -34.36
CA LEU A 532 25.63 -10.01 -35.76
C LEU A 532 25.24 -11.14 -36.71
N GLN A 533 25.57 -12.39 -36.36
CA GLN A 533 25.14 -13.56 -37.13
C GLN A 533 23.61 -13.63 -37.23
N GLN A 534 22.92 -13.38 -36.11
CA GLN A 534 21.46 -13.35 -36.09
C GLN A 534 20.92 -12.24 -36.98
N LEU A 535 21.35 -10.99 -36.80
CA LEU A 535 20.92 -9.85 -37.63
C LEU A 535 21.19 -10.07 -39.13
N ALA A 536 22.33 -10.67 -39.50
CA ALA A 536 22.65 -11.02 -40.88
C ALA A 536 21.68 -12.07 -41.46
N GLY A 537 21.25 -13.03 -40.64
CA GLY A 537 20.29 -14.08 -41.04
C GLY A 537 18.87 -13.57 -41.31
N LEU A 538 18.51 -12.37 -40.83
CA LEU A 538 17.14 -11.82 -40.93
C LEU A 538 16.86 -11.14 -42.27
N ASN A 539 17.90 -10.79 -43.04
CA ASN A 539 17.81 -10.14 -44.35
C ASN A 539 16.97 -8.84 -44.33
N ILE A 540 17.23 -7.97 -43.35
CA ILE A 540 16.61 -6.65 -43.19
C ILE A 540 17.67 -5.57 -43.43
N ALA A 541 17.30 -4.51 -44.15
CA ALA A 541 18.18 -3.36 -44.36
C ALA A 541 18.33 -2.56 -43.06
N ILE A 542 19.46 -2.73 -42.38
CA ILE A 542 19.80 -2.05 -41.13
C ILE A 542 21.23 -1.51 -41.23
N ARG A 543 21.43 -0.25 -40.86
CA ARG A 543 22.77 0.32 -40.66
C ARG A 543 23.16 0.10 -39.21
N LEU A 544 24.37 -0.39 -38.96
CA LEU A 544 24.83 -0.66 -37.59
C LEU A 544 25.80 0.41 -37.09
N LEU A 545 25.73 0.71 -35.80
CA LEU A 545 26.74 1.43 -35.04
C LEU A 545 27.17 0.52 -33.89
N LEU A 546 28.39 -0.01 -33.96
CA LEU A 546 28.96 -0.85 -32.92
C LEU A 546 29.88 0.00 -32.03
N THR A 547 29.70 -0.07 -30.72
CA THR A 547 30.56 0.65 -29.75
C THR A 547 31.29 -0.32 -28.84
N THR A 548 32.54 -0.01 -28.46
CA THR A 548 33.33 -0.84 -27.54
C THR A 548 34.46 -0.02 -26.88
N ASP A 549 35.13 -0.58 -25.88
CA ASP A 549 36.06 0.16 -24.99
C ASP A 549 37.53 0.20 -25.46
N THR A 550 37.92 -0.69 -26.38
CA THR A 550 39.34 -0.85 -26.77
C THR A 550 39.52 -0.97 -28.28
N ALA A 551 40.62 -0.41 -28.79
CA ALA A 551 40.99 -0.48 -30.20
C ALA A 551 41.09 -1.93 -30.72
N ALA A 552 41.55 -2.88 -29.89
CA ALA A 552 41.62 -4.29 -30.24
C ALA A 552 40.23 -4.91 -30.47
N LYS A 553 39.24 -4.57 -29.64
CA LYS A 553 37.85 -4.98 -29.86
C LYS A 553 37.26 -4.30 -31.08
N CYS A 554 37.59 -3.02 -31.35
CA CYS A 554 37.12 -2.33 -32.57
C CYS A 554 37.55 -3.09 -33.83
N ALA A 555 38.83 -3.43 -33.95
CA ALA A 555 39.35 -4.17 -35.09
C ALA A 555 38.68 -5.56 -35.25
N ALA A 556 38.38 -6.24 -34.13
CA ALA A 556 37.64 -7.50 -34.16
C ALA A 556 36.20 -7.33 -34.66
N LEU A 557 35.51 -6.27 -34.22
CA LEU A 557 34.13 -5.96 -34.66
C LEU A 557 34.06 -5.56 -36.14
N GLU A 558 35.04 -4.81 -36.64
CA GLU A 558 35.16 -4.50 -38.07
C GLU A 558 35.31 -5.78 -38.91
N ALA A 559 36.14 -6.72 -38.45
CA ALA A 559 36.29 -8.02 -39.09
C ALA A 559 34.98 -8.83 -39.06
N MET A 560 34.24 -8.80 -37.94
CA MET A 560 32.93 -9.47 -37.82
C MET A 560 31.88 -8.85 -38.74
N LEU A 561 31.81 -7.52 -38.86
CA LEU A 561 30.91 -6.85 -39.81
C LEU A 561 31.20 -7.27 -41.25
N ALA A 562 32.49 -7.32 -41.63
CA ALA A 562 32.91 -7.78 -42.95
C ALA A 562 32.56 -9.27 -43.18
N GLN A 563 32.79 -10.12 -42.18
CA GLN A 563 32.48 -11.55 -42.22
C GLN A 563 30.98 -11.81 -42.45
N HIS A 564 30.12 -11.11 -41.70
CA HIS A 564 28.66 -11.26 -41.78
C HIS A 564 28.02 -10.41 -42.88
N LYS A 565 28.82 -9.65 -43.65
CA LYS A 565 28.39 -8.75 -44.73
C LYS A 565 27.37 -7.69 -44.29
N LEU A 566 27.54 -7.17 -43.08
CA LEU A 566 26.71 -6.13 -42.50
C LEU A 566 27.33 -4.75 -42.75
N CYS A 567 26.49 -3.73 -42.96
CA CYS A 567 26.93 -2.36 -43.14
C CYS A 567 26.86 -1.62 -41.79
N GLY A 568 27.99 -1.13 -41.30
CA GLY A 568 28.03 -0.36 -40.07
C GLY A 568 29.37 0.27 -39.76
N ASP A 569 29.35 1.15 -38.76
CA ASP A 569 30.50 1.87 -38.25
C ASP A 569 30.89 1.30 -36.87
N VAL A 570 32.19 1.27 -36.55
CA VAL A 570 32.69 0.83 -35.24
C VAL A 570 33.36 2.00 -34.54
N ARG A 571 33.00 2.25 -33.28
CA ARG A 571 33.55 3.35 -32.48
C ARG A 571 34.12 2.88 -31.15
N GLN A 572 35.29 3.42 -30.82
CA GLN A 572 35.86 3.25 -29.50
C GLN A 572 35.29 4.31 -28.55
N THR A 573 34.76 3.88 -27.41
CA THR A 573 34.20 4.75 -26.37
C THR A 573 34.91 4.52 -25.03
N PRO A 574 34.89 5.48 -24.08
CA PRO A 574 35.32 5.21 -22.72
C PRO A 574 34.47 4.09 -22.08
N ASN A 575 35.06 3.32 -21.16
CA ASN A 575 34.31 2.37 -20.33
C ASN A 575 33.56 3.12 -19.20
N ARG A 576 32.55 3.90 -19.57
CA ARG A 576 31.80 4.80 -18.69
C ARG A 576 30.34 4.90 -19.14
N GLY A 577 29.40 4.74 -18.21
CA GLY A 577 27.96 4.83 -18.49
C GLY A 577 27.38 3.63 -19.26
N ARG A 578 28.08 2.49 -19.22
CA ARG A 578 27.67 1.20 -19.82
C ARG A 578 27.26 1.30 -21.29
N ASP A 579 26.15 0.67 -21.66
CA ASP A 579 25.52 0.76 -22.96
C ASP A 579 24.74 2.08 -23.17
N VAL A 580 24.32 2.73 -22.08
CA VAL A 580 23.48 3.95 -22.13
C VAL A 580 24.25 5.18 -22.62
N ALA A 581 25.46 5.43 -22.12
CA ALA A 581 26.22 6.60 -22.56
C ALA A 581 26.64 6.51 -24.04
N PRO A 582 27.17 5.38 -24.56
CA PRO A 582 27.39 5.19 -25.99
C PRO A 582 26.13 5.33 -26.84
N LEU A 583 24.98 4.83 -26.36
CA LEU A 583 23.69 5.04 -27.02
C LEU A 583 23.38 6.54 -27.18
N LEU A 584 23.50 7.31 -26.11
CA LEU A 584 23.13 8.73 -26.10
C LEU A 584 24.12 9.61 -26.87
N ILE A 585 25.42 9.34 -26.73
CA ILE A 585 26.48 10.20 -27.25
C ILE A 585 26.83 9.83 -28.69
N GLU A 586 27.22 8.57 -28.92
CA GLU A 586 27.60 8.12 -30.26
C GLU A 586 26.38 7.97 -31.16
N GLY A 587 25.27 7.45 -30.61
CA GLY A 587 24.01 7.29 -31.33
C GLY A 587 23.48 8.61 -31.87
N ALA A 588 23.50 9.69 -31.07
CA ALA A 588 23.03 11.02 -31.47
C ALA A 588 23.61 11.52 -32.80
N THR A 589 24.88 11.19 -33.08
CA THR A 589 25.57 11.60 -34.30
C THR A 589 24.97 11.01 -35.59
N MET A 590 24.13 9.97 -35.48
CA MET A 590 23.56 9.24 -36.62
C MET A 590 22.02 9.30 -36.67
N LEU A 591 21.36 9.96 -35.73
CA LEU A 591 19.89 9.98 -35.63
C LEU A 591 19.21 10.83 -36.70
N ALA A 592 19.87 11.88 -37.21
CA ALA A 592 19.26 12.83 -38.15
C ALA A 592 18.73 12.16 -39.43
N ASP A 593 19.36 11.04 -39.82
CA ASP A 593 19.02 10.28 -41.02
C ASP A 593 18.22 8.99 -40.75
N CYS A 594 17.69 8.82 -39.53
CA CYS A 594 17.05 7.58 -39.10
C CYS A 594 15.62 7.82 -38.62
N ASP A 595 14.74 6.85 -38.87
CA ASP A 595 13.34 6.90 -38.43
C ASP A 595 13.15 6.09 -37.14
N VAL A 596 13.86 4.95 -37.04
CA VAL A 596 13.75 3.98 -35.95
C VAL A 596 15.14 3.50 -35.53
N VAL A 597 15.31 3.32 -34.22
CA VAL A 597 16.51 2.74 -33.59
C VAL A 597 16.18 1.39 -32.99
N LEU A 598 17.04 0.41 -33.25
CA LEU A 598 17.15 -0.82 -32.46
C LEU A 598 18.36 -0.66 -31.54
N HIS A 599 18.16 -0.69 -30.22
CA HIS A 599 19.27 -0.69 -29.27
C HIS A 599 19.44 -2.08 -28.66
N LEU A 600 20.65 -2.62 -28.76
CA LEU A 600 21.07 -3.91 -28.21
C LEU A 600 22.42 -3.77 -27.52
N HIS A 601 22.79 -4.74 -26.68
CA HIS A 601 24.15 -4.85 -26.18
C HIS A 601 24.52 -6.27 -25.80
N THR A 602 25.81 -6.51 -25.61
CA THR A 602 26.30 -7.82 -25.20
C THR A 602 26.07 -8.03 -23.71
N LYS A 603 24.95 -8.67 -23.34
CA LYS A 603 24.61 -8.96 -21.95
C LYS A 603 25.18 -10.30 -21.50
N LYS A 604 26.02 -10.29 -20.46
CA LYS A 604 26.37 -11.49 -19.67
C LYS A 604 26.10 -11.25 -18.20
N SER A 605 25.50 -12.22 -17.51
CA SER A 605 25.19 -12.12 -16.09
C SER A 605 26.12 -13.03 -15.29
N ARG A 606 27.39 -12.61 -15.12
CA ARG A 606 28.46 -13.44 -14.51
C ARG A 606 28.38 -13.54 -12.98
N HIS A 607 27.59 -12.67 -12.35
CA HIS A 607 27.51 -12.55 -10.89
C HIS A 607 26.49 -13.51 -10.26
N ASP A 608 25.56 -14.04 -11.05
CA ASP A 608 24.51 -14.95 -10.58
C ASP A 608 24.02 -15.83 -11.73
N ALA A 609 24.11 -17.15 -11.56
CA ALA A 609 23.74 -18.13 -12.57
C ALA A 609 22.23 -18.07 -12.94
N ARG A 610 21.38 -17.55 -12.04
CA ARG A 610 19.94 -17.36 -12.30
C ARG A 610 19.66 -16.43 -13.48
N TYR A 611 20.58 -15.51 -13.79
CA TYR A 611 20.40 -14.51 -14.84
C TYR A 611 21.07 -14.89 -16.17
N ALA A 612 21.53 -16.13 -16.33
CA ALA A 612 22.25 -16.56 -17.54
C ALA A 612 21.38 -16.51 -18.81
N GLY A 613 20.08 -16.79 -18.69
CA GLY A 613 19.12 -16.79 -19.81
C GLY A 613 18.61 -15.40 -20.24
N TRP A 614 18.91 -14.35 -19.48
CA TRP A 614 18.30 -13.03 -19.66
C TRP A 614 18.64 -12.37 -21.01
N GLY A 615 19.91 -12.36 -21.40
CA GLY A 615 20.35 -11.79 -22.68
C GLY A 615 19.73 -12.49 -23.89
N PRO A 616 19.84 -13.82 -24.00
CA PRO A 616 19.20 -14.60 -25.07
C PRO A 616 17.67 -14.39 -25.14
N PHE A 617 16.99 -14.31 -23.99
CA PHE A 617 15.55 -14.06 -23.94
C PHE A 617 15.17 -12.71 -24.57
N LEU A 618 15.86 -11.61 -24.22
CA LEU A 618 15.60 -10.29 -24.80
C LEU A 618 15.87 -10.29 -26.32
N LEU A 619 16.98 -10.90 -26.74
CA LEU A 619 17.36 -10.97 -28.15
C LEU A 619 16.33 -11.74 -28.98
N GLN A 620 15.77 -12.83 -28.44
CA GLN A 620 14.72 -13.61 -29.11
C GLN A 620 13.44 -12.78 -29.30
N ASN A 621 13.01 -12.04 -28.29
CA ASN A 621 11.77 -11.24 -28.35
C ASN A 621 11.91 -10.00 -29.26
N LEU A 622 13.12 -9.44 -29.40
CA LEU A 622 13.34 -8.22 -30.17
C LEU A 622 13.82 -8.48 -31.60
N ALA A 623 14.60 -9.55 -31.81
CA ALA A 623 15.28 -9.85 -33.07
C ALA A 623 15.36 -11.36 -33.40
N GLY A 624 14.53 -12.21 -32.78
CA GLY A 624 14.58 -13.68 -32.94
C GLY A 624 14.34 -14.19 -34.37
N SER A 625 13.47 -13.52 -35.12
CA SER A 625 13.16 -13.84 -36.51
C SER A 625 12.80 -12.60 -37.31
N ARG A 626 12.72 -12.75 -38.64
CA ARG A 626 12.38 -11.64 -39.53
C ARG A 626 10.97 -11.16 -39.25
N GLU A 627 10.07 -12.10 -39.02
CA GLU A 627 8.66 -11.88 -38.70
C GLU A 627 8.50 -11.14 -37.37
N ILE A 628 9.31 -11.47 -36.35
CA ILE A 628 9.33 -10.77 -35.07
C ILE A 628 9.73 -9.29 -35.25
N ILE A 629 10.79 -9.01 -36.01
CA ILE A 629 11.20 -7.63 -36.29
C ILE A 629 10.10 -6.88 -37.04
N LEU A 630 9.49 -7.50 -38.05
CA LEU A 630 8.40 -6.88 -38.79
C LEU A 630 7.19 -6.57 -37.90
N SER A 631 6.85 -7.44 -36.95
CA SER A 631 5.82 -7.18 -35.94
C SER A 631 6.17 -6.00 -35.03
N ASN A 632 7.41 -5.94 -34.54
CA ASN A 632 7.88 -4.83 -33.70
C ASN A 632 7.85 -3.49 -34.46
N LEU A 633 8.28 -3.49 -35.73
CA LEU A 633 8.22 -2.32 -36.59
C LEU A 633 6.78 -1.94 -36.94
N GLN A 634 5.87 -2.91 -37.11
CA GLN A 634 4.45 -2.65 -37.35
C GLN A 634 3.79 -1.97 -36.16
N LEU A 635 4.12 -2.36 -34.92
CA LEU A 635 3.69 -1.63 -33.72
C LEU A 635 4.21 -0.20 -33.73
N LEU A 636 5.48 0.01 -34.09
CA LEU A 636 6.05 1.34 -34.24
C LEU A 636 5.49 2.12 -35.43
N MET A 637 4.71 1.54 -36.35
CA MET A 637 4.04 2.30 -37.41
C MET A 637 2.79 3.03 -36.91
N GLU A 638 2.21 2.59 -35.79
CA GLU A 638 1.08 3.28 -35.15
C GLU A 638 1.53 4.67 -34.67
N SER A 639 0.67 5.67 -34.84
CA SER A 639 1.06 7.09 -34.70
C SER A 639 1.48 7.47 -33.28
N ASP A 640 1.03 6.72 -32.29
CA ASP A 640 1.19 7.02 -30.87
C ASP A 640 2.06 6.00 -30.13
N ILE A 641 2.72 5.05 -30.82
CA ILE A 641 3.70 4.13 -30.22
C ILE A 641 5.11 4.61 -30.54
N GLY A 642 5.89 4.85 -29.49
CA GLY A 642 7.26 5.36 -29.56
C GLY A 642 8.32 4.35 -29.18
N ILE A 643 8.02 3.40 -28.29
CA ILE A 643 8.96 2.37 -27.83
C ILE A 643 8.28 0.99 -27.84
N VAL A 644 8.98 -0.02 -28.35
CA VAL A 644 8.59 -1.43 -28.26
C VAL A 644 9.71 -2.19 -27.55
N PHE A 645 9.39 -2.93 -26.50
CA PHE A 645 10.37 -3.69 -25.73
C PHE A 645 9.85 -5.07 -25.32
N SER A 646 10.76 -5.97 -24.97
CA SER A 646 10.44 -7.32 -24.49
C SER A 646 9.69 -7.26 -23.16
N ASP A 647 8.79 -8.20 -22.89
CA ASP A 647 8.37 -8.50 -21.51
C ASP A 647 9.58 -8.85 -20.64
N HIS A 648 9.42 -8.84 -19.32
CA HIS A 648 10.52 -9.04 -18.40
C HIS A 648 10.87 -10.51 -18.26
N PHE A 649 12.17 -10.79 -18.22
CA PHE A 649 12.67 -12.10 -17.84
C PHE A 649 12.25 -12.40 -16.38
N HIS A 650 11.67 -13.57 -16.12
CA HIS A 650 10.93 -13.80 -14.87
C HIS A 650 11.79 -13.63 -13.60
N GLU A 651 13.07 -13.98 -13.65
CA GLU A 651 14.02 -13.85 -12.54
C GLU A 651 14.38 -12.39 -12.23
N VAL A 652 14.17 -11.44 -13.16
CA VAL A 652 14.44 -10.01 -12.95
C VAL A 652 13.21 -9.22 -12.50
N ALA A 653 12.09 -9.88 -12.24
CA ALA A 653 10.86 -9.22 -11.77
C ALA A 653 11.12 -8.38 -10.49
N GLY A 654 11.98 -8.86 -9.59
CA GLY A 654 12.38 -8.14 -8.37
C GLY A 654 13.34 -6.97 -8.58
N LEU A 655 13.92 -6.80 -9.78
CA LEU A 655 14.80 -5.67 -10.11
C LEU A 655 14.02 -4.45 -10.63
N ARG A 656 12.72 -4.60 -10.89
CA ARG A 656 11.82 -3.54 -11.36
C ARG A 656 11.44 -2.62 -10.21
N ASN A 657 12.41 -1.81 -9.79
CA ASN A 657 12.31 -0.93 -8.65
C ASN A 657 13.13 0.35 -8.84
N TRP A 658 12.75 1.46 -8.20
CA TRP A 658 13.50 2.72 -8.22
C TRP A 658 14.90 2.60 -7.60
N GLY A 659 15.08 1.70 -6.63
CA GLY A 659 16.40 1.43 -6.06
C GLY A 659 17.04 2.68 -5.47
N PHE A 660 18.32 2.90 -5.79
CA PHE A 660 19.05 4.12 -5.43
C PHE A 660 18.99 5.20 -6.53
N ASP A 661 18.26 4.93 -7.62
CA ASP A 661 18.23 5.78 -8.82
C ASP A 661 17.19 6.88 -8.77
N PHE A 662 16.25 6.84 -7.82
CA PHE A 662 15.13 7.79 -7.77
C PHE A 662 15.56 9.25 -7.82
N GLN A 663 16.60 9.65 -7.09
CA GLN A 663 17.06 11.04 -7.09
C GLN A 663 17.66 11.46 -8.43
N HIS A 664 18.47 10.59 -9.04
CA HIS A 664 19.01 10.81 -10.38
C HIS A 664 17.89 10.87 -11.43
N ALA A 665 16.93 9.95 -11.37
CA ALA A 665 15.75 9.91 -12.24
C ALA A 665 14.89 11.18 -12.09
N LYS A 666 14.62 11.60 -10.84
CA LYS A 666 13.88 12.83 -10.54
C LYS A 666 14.60 14.05 -11.09
N HIS A 667 15.91 14.17 -10.88
CA HIS A 667 16.69 15.29 -11.40
C HIS A 667 16.67 15.34 -12.93
N LEU A 668 16.87 14.19 -13.59
CA LEU A 668 16.82 14.05 -15.04
C LEU A 668 15.45 14.46 -15.61
N LEU A 669 14.36 13.89 -15.07
CA LEU A 669 13.00 14.15 -15.53
C LEU A 669 12.55 15.59 -15.27
N THR A 670 13.01 16.21 -14.17
CA THR A 670 12.75 17.63 -13.88
C THR A 670 13.29 18.53 -14.99
N ARG A 671 14.48 18.22 -15.55
CA ARG A 671 15.03 18.97 -16.70
C ARG A 671 14.16 18.85 -17.96
N LEU A 672 13.35 17.79 -18.07
CA LEU A 672 12.40 17.55 -19.15
C LEU A 672 10.99 18.10 -18.85
N GLY A 673 10.80 18.77 -17.71
CA GLY A 673 9.51 19.27 -17.27
C GLY A 673 8.54 18.17 -16.82
N VAL A 674 9.06 17.04 -16.33
CA VAL A 674 8.26 15.95 -15.76
C VAL A 674 8.53 15.88 -14.25
N SER A 675 7.48 16.04 -13.44
CA SER A 675 7.56 15.86 -11.99
C SER A 675 7.51 14.37 -11.64
N LEU A 676 8.51 13.89 -10.90
CA LEU A 676 8.58 12.50 -10.42
C LEU A 676 8.32 12.42 -8.91
N THR A 677 7.30 11.64 -8.53
CA THR A 677 6.99 11.29 -7.14
C THR A 677 7.33 9.84 -6.85
N CYS A 678 7.50 9.50 -5.57
CA CYS A 678 7.94 8.16 -5.15
C CYS A 678 6.91 7.05 -5.41
N ASP A 679 5.64 7.42 -5.52
CA ASP A 679 4.51 6.56 -5.80
C ASP A 679 4.18 6.46 -7.30
N GLN A 680 4.95 7.12 -8.16
CA GLN A 680 4.84 7.02 -9.61
C GLN A 680 5.06 5.57 -10.07
N LEU A 681 4.15 5.06 -10.93
CA LEU A 681 4.33 3.76 -11.56
C LEU A 681 5.65 3.71 -12.34
N LEU A 682 6.36 2.60 -12.18
CA LEU A 682 7.61 2.32 -12.85
C LEU A 682 7.43 1.18 -13.85
N GLU A 683 7.72 1.48 -15.11
CA GLU A 683 7.87 0.49 -16.16
C GLU A 683 9.00 0.91 -17.09
N PHE A 684 9.83 -0.04 -17.53
CA PHE A 684 10.97 0.24 -18.37
C PHE A 684 11.52 -1.00 -19.10
N PRO A 685 12.25 -0.84 -20.22
CA PRO A 685 12.97 -1.93 -20.87
C PRO A 685 14.11 -2.43 -19.98
N THR A 686 13.93 -3.58 -19.32
CA THR A 686 14.95 -4.14 -18.43
C THR A 686 16.16 -4.61 -19.24
N SER A 687 17.34 -4.08 -18.94
CA SER A 687 18.60 -4.15 -19.69
C SER A 687 18.72 -3.21 -20.90
N THR A 688 17.94 -2.12 -20.98
CA THR A 688 18.03 -1.09 -22.04
C THR A 688 17.92 -1.63 -23.48
N MET A 689 17.36 -2.82 -23.72
CA MET A 689 17.20 -3.37 -25.08
C MET A 689 15.77 -3.12 -25.59
N PHE A 690 15.64 -2.42 -26.72
CA PHE A 690 14.33 -2.02 -27.25
C PHE A 690 14.41 -1.57 -28.72
N TRP A 691 13.24 -1.44 -29.33
CA TRP A 691 13.00 -0.68 -30.55
C TRP A 691 12.36 0.67 -30.21
N ALA A 692 12.78 1.77 -30.85
CA ALA A 692 12.20 3.09 -30.59
C ALA A 692 12.15 3.97 -31.84
N ARG A 693 11.11 4.81 -31.94
CA ARG A 693 11.13 5.97 -32.84
C ARG A 693 12.15 6.99 -32.32
N VAL A 694 12.90 7.61 -33.23
CA VAL A 694 13.85 8.66 -32.87
C VAL A 694 13.15 9.81 -32.12
N ASP A 695 11.95 10.19 -32.57
CA ASP A 695 11.15 11.26 -31.94
C ASP A 695 10.75 10.96 -30.50
N ALA A 696 10.56 9.68 -30.14
CA ALA A 696 10.20 9.29 -28.78
C ALA A 696 11.36 9.46 -27.79
N LEU A 697 12.60 9.34 -28.28
CA LEU A 697 13.81 9.52 -27.48
C LEU A 697 14.40 10.92 -27.59
N ARG A 698 13.92 11.75 -28.52
CA ARG A 698 14.44 13.08 -28.81
C ARG A 698 14.64 13.96 -27.56
N PRO A 699 13.70 14.03 -26.59
CA PRO A 699 13.93 14.84 -25.39
C PRO A 699 15.16 14.42 -24.58
N LEU A 700 15.49 13.12 -24.58
CA LEU A 700 16.67 12.60 -23.87
C LEU A 700 17.98 12.96 -24.59
N PHE A 701 18.00 12.96 -25.93
CA PHE A 701 19.16 13.42 -26.71
C PHE A 701 19.37 14.94 -26.60
N GLU A 702 18.29 15.72 -26.47
CA GLU A 702 18.34 17.18 -26.32
C GLU A 702 18.84 17.64 -24.94
N LEU A 703 19.02 16.71 -23.97
CA LEU A 703 19.67 17.03 -22.69
C LEU A 703 21.18 17.26 -22.80
N ASP A 704 21.77 16.97 -23.96
CA ASP A 704 23.19 17.20 -24.28
C ASP A 704 24.14 16.61 -23.21
N LEU A 705 23.91 15.35 -22.85
CA LEU A 705 24.73 14.63 -21.86
C LEU A 705 26.07 14.20 -22.48
N GLY A 706 27.15 14.42 -21.75
CA GLY A 706 28.50 13.96 -22.10
C GLY A 706 28.93 12.75 -21.27
N TYR A 707 30.07 12.14 -21.63
CA TYR A 707 30.63 11.00 -20.88
C TYR A 707 30.97 11.36 -19.43
N ASP A 708 31.26 12.63 -19.15
CA ASP A 708 31.61 13.11 -17.80
C ASP A 708 30.43 13.20 -16.84
N ASP A 709 29.19 13.20 -17.34
CA ASP A 709 27.98 13.18 -16.52
C ASP A 709 27.71 11.79 -15.91
N PHE A 710 28.29 10.73 -16.48
CA PHE A 710 28.14 9.36 -16.00
C PHE A 710 29.22 9.03 -14.96
N GLU A 711 28.98 8.09 -14.07
CA GLU A 711 29.98 7.64 -13.09
C GLU A 711 31.01 6.68 -13.74
N PRO A 712 32.29 6.68 -13.31
CA PRO A 712 33.27 5.68 -13.75
C PRO A 712 32.83 4.25 -13.42
N GLU A 713 33.03 3.29 -14.34
CA GLU A 713 32.66 1.88 -14.11
C GLU A 713 33.61 1.18 -13.12
N ASN A 714 33.20 1.09 -11.85
CA ASN A 714 33.92 0.45 -10.75
C ASN A 714 33.19 -0.80 -10.22
N GLY A 715 32.31 -1.41 -11.04
CA GLY A 715 31.55 -2.60 -10.67
C GLY A 715 30.27 -2.31 -9.87
N GLN A 716 29.72 -1.10 -9.98
CA GLN A 716 28.44 -0.73 -9.39
C GLN A 716 27.31 -1.65 -9.89
N LEU A 717 26.36 -1.99 -9.02
CA LEU A 717 25.21 -2.83 -9.38
C LEU A 717 23.92 -2.04 -9.61
N ASP A 718 23.83 -0.80 -9.11
CA ASP A 718 22.66 0.10 -9.21
C ASP A 718 23.08 1.54 -8.82
N GLY A 719 22.19 2.53 -8.94
CA GLY A 719 22.38 3.87 -8.36
C GLY A 719 23.25 4.83 -9.17
N THR A 720 23.39 4.60 -10.48
CA THR A 720 24.17 5.47 -11.39
C THR A 720 23.26 6.19 -12.37
N LEU A 721 23.75 7.23 -13.03
CA LEU A 721 22.96 7.95 -14.04
C LEU A 721 22.48 7.03 -15.17
N ALA A 722 23.28 6.04 -15.58
CA ALA A 722 22.90 5.06 -16.60
C ALA A 722 21.67 4.23 -16.17
N HIS A 723 21.66 3.73 -14.93
CA HIS A 723 20.56 2.98 -14.34
C HIS A 723 19.30 3.85 -14.14
N ALA A 724 19.48 5.13 -13.85
CA ALA A 724 18.37 6.10 -13.78
C ALA A 724 17.75 6.37 -15.15
N ILE A 725 18.57 6.54 -16.19
CA ILE A 725 18.11 6.75 -17.57
C ILE A 725 17.33 5.53 -18.07
N GLU A 726 17.85 4.31 -17.85
CA GLU A 726 17.15 3.06 -18.20
C GLU A 726 15.71 3.05 -17.66
N ARG A 727 15.54 3.40 -16.38
CA ARG A 727 14.23 3.48 -15.69
C ARG A 727 13.33 4.61 -16.17
N CYS A 728 13.89 5.62 -16.85
CA CYS A 728 13.15 6.78 -17.34
C CYS A 728 12.73 6.68 -18.82
N LEU A 729 13.21 5.70 -19.59
CA LEU A 729 13.01 5.64 -21.05
C LEU A 729 11.54 5.77 -21.47
N LEU A 730 10.63 5.08 -20.80
CA LEU A 730 9.20 5.13 -21.14
C LEU A 730 8.55 6.47 -20.72
N LEU A 731 8.99 7.05 -19.59
CA LEU A 731 8.55 8.37 -19.14
C LEU A 731 9.01 9.48 -20.12
N VAL A 732 10.21 9.35 -20.68
CA VAL A 732 10.71 10.22 -21.76
C VAL A 732 9.83 10.12 -23.00
N ALA A 733 9.50 8.90 -23.43
CA ALA A 733 8.63 8.69 -24.59
C ALA A 733 7.23 9.29 -24.37
N GLU A 734 6.68 9.16 -23.17
CA GLU A 734 5.39 9.78 -22.81
C GLU A 734 5.44 11.31 -22.81
N ARG A 735 6.54 11.89 -22.32
CA ARG A 735 6.78 13.33 -22.38
C ARG A 735 6.84 13.85 -23.82
N ALA A 736 7.36 13.04 -24.75
CA ALA A 736 7.36 13.31 -26.19
C ALA A 736 5.99 13.08 -26.86
N GLY A 737 4.98 12.61 -26.13
CA GLY A 737 3.62 12.37 -26.62
C GLY A 737 3.34 10.92 -27.05
N TYR A 738 4.34 10.04 -26.98
CA TYR A 738 4.22 8.64 -27.40
C TYR A 738 3.85 7.71 -26.25
N ARG A 739 3.38 6.50 -26.56
CA ARG A 739 3.17 5.38 -25.64
C ARG A 739 4.19 4.29 -25.94
N TYR A 740 4.11 3.20 -25.18
CA TYR A 740 4.96 2.02 -25.38
C TYR A 740 4.12 0.77 -25.63
N ALA A 741 4.75 -0.25 -26.21
CA ALA A 741 4.20 -1.59 -26.35
C ALA A 741 5.19 -2.64 -25.86
N LYS A 742 4.66 -3.73 -25.30
CA LYS A 742 5.44 -4.82 -24.71
C LYS A 742 5.18 -6.12 -25.48
N VAL A 743 6.22 -6.86 -25.83
CA VAL A 743 6.13 -8.04 -26.71
C VAL A 743 6.76 -9.30 -26.10
N ILE A 744 6.28 -10.48 -26.51
CA ILE A 744 6.86 -11.78 -26.16
C ILE A 744 6.80 -12.76 -27.35
N ALA A 745 7.82 -13.60 -27.51
CA ALA A 745 7.87 -14.58 -28.60
C ALA A 745 6.98 -15.81 -28.33
N THR A 746 6.08 -16.14 -29.26
CA THR A 746 4.99 -17.13 -29.09
C THR A 746 5.44 -18.56 -28.73
N GLU A 747 6.67 -18.97 -29.03
CA GLU A 747 7.15 -20.35 -28.82
C GLU A 747 7.60 -20.66 -27.38
N GLN A 748 7.53 -19.70 -26.44
CA GLN A 748 8.19 -19.84 -25.13
C GLN A 748 7.26 -20.08 -23.92
N ASP A 749 5.94 -19.95 -24.04
CA ASP A 749 5.05 -20.06 -22.87
C ASP A 749 3.70 -20.71 -23.23
N SER A 750 3.47 -21.96 -22.79
CA SER A 750 2.16 -22.64 -22.95
C SER A 750 1.11 -22.18 -21.93
N GLU A 751 1.46 -21.26 -21.04
CA GLU A 751 0.61 -20.64 -20.00
C GLU A 751 0.51 -19.09 -20.16
N SER A 752 0.88 -18.54 -21.31
CA SER A 752 0.87 -17.09 -21.57
C SER A 752 -0.55 -16.51 -21.75
N ASP A 753 -0.87 -15.43 -21.03
CA ASP A 753 -2.04 -14.56 -21.23
C ASP A 753 -1.86 -13.56 -22.40
N ALA A 754 -0.82 -13.72 -23.23
CA ALA A 754 -0.51 -12.79 -24.30
C ALA A 754 -1.58 -12.85 -25.42
N MET A 755 -1.78 -11.70 -26.06
CA MET A 755 -2.78 -11.56 -27.10
C MET A 755 -2.19 -11.93 -28.46
N ALA A 756 -2.59 -13.10 -28.98
CA ALA A 756 -2.42 -13.43 -30.38
C ALA A 756 -3.27 -12.46 -31.22
N LEU A 757 -2.62 -11.59 -32.00
CA LEU A 757 -3.28 -10.57 -32.81
C LEU A 757 -2.93 -10.69 -34.29
N ASP A 758 -3.89 -10.30 -35.11
CA ASP A 758 -3.67 -9.92 -36.51
C ASP A 758 -3.39 -8.41 -36.62
N ILE A 759 -2.79 -7.98 -37.73
CA ILE A 759 -2.41 -6.57 -37.93
C ILE A 759 -3.62 -5.63 -37.85
N LYS A 760 -4.80 -6.08 -38.31
CA LYS A 760 -6.03 -5.26 -38.33
C LYS A 760 -6.57 -4.97 -36.93
N SER A 761 -6.25 -5.81 -35.96
CA SER A 761 -6.73 -5.71 -34.58
C SER A 761 -5.79 -4.91 -33.69
N ILE A 762 -4.57 -4.57 -34.15
CA ILE A 762 -3.57 -3.81 -33.39
C ILE A 762 -4.13 -2.47 -32.90
N SER A 763 -4.66 -1.63 -33.79
CA SER A 763 -5.16 -0.31 -33.39
C SER A 763 -6.38 -0.38 -32.47
N TYR A 764 -7.10 -1.51 -32.41
CA TYR A 764 -8.18 -1.73 -31.45
C TYR A 764 -7.62 -2.18 -30.09
N ALA A 765 -6.70 -3.15 -30.07
CA ALA A 765 -6.04 -3.61 -28.86
C ALA A 765 -5.19 -2.52 -28.19
N LEU A 766 -4.55 -1.64 -28.98
CA LEU A 766 -3.83 -0.48 -28.47
C LEU A 766 -4.74 0.60 -27.92
N ARG A 767 -6.01 0.68 -28.31
CA ARG A 767 -6.98 1.66 -27.78
C ARG A 767 -7.51 1.28 -26.40
N SER A 768 -7.41 0.02 -25.98
CA SER A 768 -8.04 -0.41 -24.74
C SER A 768 -7.21 -0.15 -23.49
N THR A 769 -5.89 -0.31 -23.45
CA THR A 769 -5.29 -0.62 -22.12
C THR A 769 -3.75 -0.60 -22.12
N VAL A 770 -3.13 0.58 -22.17
CA VAL A 770 -1.76 0.76 -21.66
C VAL A 770 -1.79 1.99 -20.75
N PRO A 771 -1.58 1.84 -19.42
CA PRO A 771 -1.61 2.98 -18.51
C PRO A 771 -0.50 3.95 -18.92
N ARG A 772 -0.83 5.25 -18.96
CA ARG A 772 0.21 6.28 -18.93
C ARG A 772 0.99 6.09 -17.65
N LEU A 773 2.31 6.13 -17.71
CA LEU A 773 3.13 6.20 -16.52
C LEU A 773 2.95 7.58 -15.91
N ILE A 774 3.29 8.66 -16.62
CA ILE A 774 3.17 10.04 -16.11
C ILE A 774 1.75 10.30 -15.58
N GLY A 775 1.67 10.64 -14.29
CA GLY A 775 0.41 10.96 -13.62
C GLY A 775 -0.37 9.75 -13.11
N SER A 776 0.10 8.51 -13.34
CA SER A 776 -0.43 7.31 -12.69
C SER A 776 0.34 6.95 -11.44
N LEU A 777 -0.38 6.89 -10.32
CA LEU A 777 0.18 6.56 -9.01
C LEU A 777 -0.06 5.09 -8.66
N GLY A 778 0.78 4.56 -7.77
CA GLY A 778 0.61 3.25 -7.14
C GLY A 778 -0.67 3.14 -6.30
N PRO A 779 -0.89 2.00 -5.61
CA PRO A 779 -2.10 1.77 -4.83
C PRO A 779 -2.33 2.91 -3.85
N THR A 780 -3.55 3.43 -3.91
CA THR A 780 -4.13 4.48 -3.08
C THR A 780 -3.47 4.55 -1.70
N PRO A 781 -2.65 5.58 -1.42
CA PRO A 781 -2.00 5.77 -0.13
C PRO A 781 -2.97 5.57 1.03
N ALA A 782 -2.49 5.06 2.18
CA ALA A 782 -3.31 4.80 3.36
C ALA A 782 -4.17 6.02 3.78
N PHE A 783 -3.71 7.21 3.44
CA PHE A 783 -4.43 8.48 3.52
C PHE A 783 -5.84 8.43 2.90
N TYR A 784 -5.95 8.10 1.62
CA TYR A 784 -7.22 8.04 0.89
C TYR A 784 -8.11 6.84 1.30
N ARG A 785 -7.55 5.82 1.96
CA ARG A 785 -8.36 4.76 2.59
C ARG A 785 -9.06 5.24 3.87
N ARG A 786 -8.55 6.28 4.52
CA ARG A 786 -9.11 6.83 5.77
C ARG A 786 -10.10 7.98 5.52
N ILE A 787 -10.02 8.64 4.36
CA ILE A 787 -10.90 9.74 3.97
C ILE A 787 -11.63 9.33 2.68
N GLY A 788 -12.77 8.65 2.83
CA GLY A 788 -13.51 8.06 1.70
C GLY A 788 -14.08 9.08 0.71
N GLU A 789 -14.17 10.35 1.10
CA GLU A 789 -14.63 11.45 0.26
C GLU A 789 -13.62 11.83 -0.85
N ILE A 790 -12.33 11.55 -0.65
CA ILE A 790 -11.28 11.85 -1.62
C ILE A 790 -10.58 10.57 -2.08
N TYR A 791 -10.25 10.52 -3.36
CA TYR A 791 -9.49 9.41 -3.95
C TYR A 791 -8.61 9.90 -5.08
N PRO A 792 -7.49 9.19 -5.36
CA PRO A 792 -6.63 9.51 -6.48
C PRO A 792 -7.40 9.32 -7.78
N VAL A 793 -7.27 10.30 -8.67
CA VAL A 793 -7.86 10.29 -10.01
C VAL A 793 -6.74 10.68 -10.95
N THR A 794 -6.45 9.80 -11.92
CA THR A 794 -5.47 10.08 -12.97
C THR A 794 -6.12 10.86 -14.10
N VAL A 795 -5.34 11.53 -14.93
CA VAL A 795 -5.83 12.33 -16.05
C VAL A 795 -5.26 11.85 -17.37
N ALA A 796 -6.01 12.04 -18.45
CA ALA A 796 -5.54 11.83 -19.80
C ALA A 796 -5.73 13.10 -20.63
N ARG A 797 -4.75 13.42 -21.48
CA ARG A 797 -4.87 14.53 -22.43
C ARG A 797 -5.86 14.18 -23.53
N SER A 798 -6.89 15.00 -23.72
CA SER A 798 -7.78 14.91 -24.87
C SER A 798 -7.23 15.68 -26.07
N THR A 799 -7.60 15.22 -27.28
CA THR A 799 -7.39 15.92 -28.55
C THR A 799 -8.54 16.86 -28.91
N LEU A 800 -9.70 16.75 -28.26
CA LEU A 800 -10.83 17.65 -28.47
C LEU A 800 -10.57 19.00 -27.78
N THR A 801 -10.93 20.08 -28.46
CA THR A 801 -10.74 21.46 -27.99
C THR A 801 -12.06 22.20 -27.77
N THR A 802 -13.20 21.55 -28.05
CA THR A 802 -14.54 22.08 -27.83
C THR A 802 -14.76 22.37 -26.34
N GLN A 803 -15.20 23.60 -26.03
CA GLN A 803 -15.39 24.06 -24.66
C GLN A 803 -16.42 23.17 -23.93
N ARG A 804 -16.11 22.82 -22.68
CA ARG A 804 -16.94 21.91 -21.89
C ARG A 804 -17.02 22.34 -20.44
N LEU A 805 -18.23 22.41 -19.92
CA LEU A 805 -18.52 22.60 -18.49
C LEU A 805 -18.55 21.25 -17.79
N ASN A 806 -17.73 21.10 -16.75
CA ASN A 806 -17.64 19.92 -15.91
C ASN A 806 -18.37 20.20 -14.59
N LEU A 807 -19.61 19.74 -14.47
CA LEU A 807 -20.37 19.80 -13.22
C LEU A 807 -19.98 18.61 -12.33
N VAL A 808 -19.22 18.88 -11.28
CA VAL A 808 -18.71 17.88 -10.33
C VAL A 808 -19.60 17.86 -9.09
N ILE A 809 -20.34 16.76 -8.90
CA ILE A 809 -21.35 16.63 -7.85
C ILE A 809 -21.25 15.28 -7.13
N PRO A 810 -21.74 15.17 -5.88
CA PRO A 810 -21.69 13.91 -5.14
C PRO A 810 -22.60 12.83 -5.71
N THR A 811 -23.83 13.20 -6.06
CA THR A 811 -24.90 12.24 -6.37
C THR A 811 -25.88 12.82 -7.39
N LEU A 812 -26.51 11.94 -8.17
CA LEU A 812 -27.68 12.22 -9.00
C LEU A 812 -28.92 11.44 -8.56
N GLN A 813 -28.86 10.70 -7.44
CA GLN A 813 -29.98 9.88 -7.01
C GLN A 813 -31.18 10.75 -6.59
N PRO A 814 -32.37 10.59 -7.19
CA PRO A 814 -33.54 11.44 -6.93
C PRO A 814 -33.88 11.58 -5.44
N ALA A 815 -33.77 10.47 -4.69
CA ALA A 815 -34.04 10.40 -3.26
C ALA A 815 -33.04 11.20 -2.40
N LYS A 816 -31.83 11.45 -2.91
CA LYS A 816 -30.73 12.13 -2.21
C LYS A 816 -30.46 13.54 -2.72
N ILE A 817 -31.11 13.94 -3.82
CA ILE A 817 -31.08 15.33 -4.29
C ILE A 817 -31.88 16.19 -3.28
N PHE A 818 -31.16 16.78 -2.34
CA PHE A 818 -31.65 17.82 -1.42
C PHE A 818 -30.87 19.11 -1.66
N GLY A 819 -31.54 20.25 -1.48
CA GLY A 819 -30.93 21.58 -1.43
C GLY A 819 -29.84 21.81 -2.49
N GLY A 820 -28.57 21.75 -2.06
CA GLY A 820 -27.41 22.21 -2.82
C GLY A 820 -27.13 21.52 -4.15
N VAL A 821 -27.41 20.21 -4.31
CA VAL A 821 -27.21 19.53 -5.61
C VAL A 821 -28.25 20.00 -6.64
N ALA A 822 -29.50 20.19 -6.21
CA ALA A 822 -30.55 20.72 -7.09
C ALA A 822 -30.23 22.15 -7.55
N SER A 823 -29.78 23.01 -6.62
CA SER A 823 -29.32 24.36 -6.94
C SER A 823 -28.15 24.34 -7.92
N ALA A 824 -27.17 23.46 -7.72
CA ALA A 824 -26.01 23.37 -8.62
C ALA A 824 -26.40 22.97 -10.05
N VAL A 825 -27.28 21.97 -10.20
CA VAL A 825 -27.81 21.56 -11.51
C VAL A 825 -28.52 22.75 -12.18
N GLN A 826 -29.41 23.43 -11.46
CA GLN A 826 -30.12 24.60 -12.00
C GLN A 826 -29.15 25.71 -12.44
N LEU A 827 -28.18 26.07 -11.59
CA LEU A 827 -27.20 27.11 -11.87
C LEU A 827 -26.27 26.73 -13.04
N ALA A 828 -25.91 25.45 -13.18
CA ALA A 828 -25.16 24.97 -14.33
C ALA A 828 -25.96 25.12 -15.63
N GLY A 829 -27.27 24.90 -15.59
CA GLY A 829 -28.18 25.14 -16.73
C GLY A 829 -28.20 26.61 -17.17
N GLU A 830 -28.37 27.53 -16.22
CA GLU A 830 -28.33 28.98 -16.48
C GLU A 830 -26.96 29.44 -17.01
N LEU A 831 -25.87 28.89 -16.48
CA LEU A 831 -24.52 29.16 -16.97
C LEU A 831 -24.33 28.68 -18.42
N LEU A 832 -24.80 27.47 -18.75
CA LEU A 832 -24.73 26.94 -20.12
C LEU A 832 -25.47 27.82 -21.12
N GLN A 833 -26.60 28.41 -20.74
CA GLN A 833 -27.33 29.37 -21.57
C GLN A 833 -26.56 30.69 -21.73
N THR A 834 -25.86 31.12 -20.69
CA THR A 834 -25.16 32.41 -20.65
C THR A 834 -23.85 32.41 -21.44
N LEU A 835 -23.12 31.28 -21.50
CA LEU A 835 -21.83 31.16 -22.20
C LEU A 835 -21.92 31.29 -23.73
N GLY A 836 -23.12 31.39 -24.30
CA GLY A 836 -23.34 31.78 -25.70
C GLY A 836 -23.10 30.64 -26.71
N ALA A 837 -23.04 30.99 -28.01
CA ALA A 837 -22.92 30.05 -29.11
C ALA A 837 -21.48 30.00 -29.69
N PRO A 838 -20.91 28.80 -29.95
CA PRO A 838 -21.51 27.49 -29.72
C PRO A 838 -21.59 27.15 -28.23
N ARG A 839 -22.71 26.58 -27.80
CA ARG A 839 -22.95 26.22 -26.40
C ARG A 839 -21.86 25.24 -25.92
N PRO A 840 -21.26 25.46 -24.75
CA PRO A 840 -20.36 24.47 -24.17
C PRO A 840 -21.06 23.12 -24.03
N GLN A 841 -20.29 22.04 -24.16
CA GLN A 841 -20.77 20.71 -23.82
C GLN A 841 -20.84 20.57 -22.30
N LEU A 842 -21.74 19.72 -21.82
CA LEU A 842 -21.84 19.41 -20.40
C LEU A 842 -21.27 18.02 -20.14
N ARG A 843 -20.35 17.92 -19.18
CA ARG A 843 -20.01 16.66 -18.52
C ARG A 843 -20.40 16.73 -17.06
N VAL A 844 -21.25 15.81 -16.63
CA VAL A 844 -21.58 15.65 -15.21
C VAL A 844 -20.76 14.52 -14.62
N ILE A 845 -19.92 14.84 -13.63
CA ILE A 845 -19.03 13.90 -12.94
C ILE A 845 -19.64 13.61 -11.57
N VAL A 846 -20.09 12.37 -11.38
CA VAL A 846 -20.71 11.90 -10.13
C VAL A 846 -19.67 11.17 -9.30
N THR A 847 -19.45 11.63 -8.06
CA THR A 847 -18.28 11.22 -7.26
C THR A 847 -18.57 10.21 -6.14
N SER A 848 -19.82 10.12 -5.66
CA SER A 848 -20.18 9.40 -4.43
C SER A 848 -21.24 8.31 -4.60
N ASP A 849 -22.08 8.37 -5.62
CA ASP A 849 -23.14 7.38 -5.90
C ASP A 849 -23.09 6.85 -7.33
N ASP A 850 -23.72 5.68 -7.53
CA ASP A 850 -23.85 5.05 -8.85
C ASP A 850 -24.86 5.86 -9.69
N VAL A 851 -24.64 5.90 -11.00
CA VAL A 851 -25.56 6.56 -11.95
C VAL A 851 -26.49 5.52 -12.57
N ASP A 852 -27.76 5.56 -12.20
CA ASP A 852 -28.81 4.74 -12.78
C ASP A 852 -29.57 5.46 -13.92
N ALA A 853 -30.42 4.71 -14.63
CA ALA A 853 -31.18 5.20 -15.78
C ALA A 853 -32.18 6.30 -15.39
N ASP A 854 -32.77 6.22 -14.20
CA ASP A 854 -33.75 7.18 -13.70
C ASP A 854 -33.06 8.53 -13.39
N SER A 855 -31.88 8.48 -12.77
CA SER A 855 -31.03 9.64 -12.50
C SER A 855 -30.61 10.35 -13.79
N LEU A 856 -30.28 9.58 -14.85
CA LEU A 856 -29.97 10.12 -16.18
C LEU A 856 -31.20 10.79 -16.82
N ALA A 857 -32.36 10.15 -16.75
CA ALA A 857 -33.60 10.66 -17.31
C ALA A 857 -34.04 11.96 -16.60
N GLU A 858 -33.94 12.01 -15.27
CA GLU A 858 -34.28 13.19 -14.49
C GLU A 858 -33.35 14.36 -14.80
N LEU A 859 -32.04 14.15 -14.85
CA LEU A 859 -31.08 15.20 -15.22
C LEU A 859 -31.32 15.73 -16.62
N SER A 860 -31.55 14.81 -17.58
CA SER A 860 -31.84 15.16 -18.96
C SER A 860 -33.11 16.01 -19.08
N ALA A 861 -34.14 15.67 -18.31
CA ALA A 861 -35.37 16.46 -18.24
C ALA A 861 -35.16 17.85 -17.59
N ARG A 862 -34.40 17.92 -16.49
CA ARG A 862 -34.15 19.18 -15.75
C ARG A 862 -33.30 20.18 -16.52
N LEU A 863 -32.35 19.70 -17.32
CA LEU A 863 -31.43 20.53 -18.09
C LEU A 863 -31.82 20.66 -19.57
N GLU A 864 -32.88 19.97 -20.00
CA GLU A 864 -33.30 19.89 -21.40
C GLU A 864 -32.17 19.43 -22.35
N ILE A 865 -31.38 18.44 -21.91
CA ILE A 865 -30.23 17.89 -22.64
C ILE A 865 -30.42 16.42 -23.03
N SER A 866 -29.64 15.96 -23.99
CA SER A 866 -29.52 14.53 -24.33
C SER A 866 -28.12 14.05 -23.93
N ALA A 867 -27.98 13.64 -22.67
CA ALA A 867 -26.72 13.16 -22.13
C ALA A 867 -26.59 11.63 -22.26
N VAL A 868 -25.35 11.13 -22.39
CA VAL A 868 -25.07 9.69 -22.44
C VAL A 868 -24.07 9.30 -21.35
N LEU A 869 -24.30 8.15 -20.70
CA LEU A 869 -23.34 7.59 -19.75
C LEU A 869 -22.08 7.11 -20.49
N THR A 870 -20.90 7.57 -20.05
CA THR A 870 -19.61 7.22 -20.66
C THR A 870 -18.54 6.97 -19.59
N ALA A 871 -17.46 6.28 -19.99
CA ALA A 871 -16.28 6.12 -19.16
C ALA A 871 -15.46 7.44 -19.08
N PRO A 872 -14.79 7.73 -17.96
CA PRO A 872 -14.07 9.00 -17.74
C PRO A 872 -12.95 9.25 -18.74
N ASN A 873 -12.34 8.19 -19.29
CA ASN A 873 -11.24 8.26 -20.26
C ASN A 873 -11.73 8.41 -21.71
N ARG A 874 -13.02 8.24 -21.95
CA ARG A 874 -13.61 8.30 -23.29
C ARG A 874 -14.15 9.69 -23.54
N ASP A 875 -13.32 10.54 -24.17
CA ASP A 875 -13.76 11.86 -24.60
C ASP A 875 -14.54 11.78 -25.92
N ILE A 876 -15.81 12.20 -25.89
CA ILE A 876 -16.70 12.24 -27.05
C ILE A 876 -17.34 13.62 -27.18
N GLU A 877 -17.73 13.96 -28.39
CA GLU A 877 -18.57 15.14 -28.66
C GLU A 877 -20.00 14.86 -28.16
N GLY A 878 -20.61 15.85 -27.50
CA GLY A 878 -21.94 15.79 -26.90
C GLY A 878 -21.94 15.89 -25.37
N ASP A 879 -23.14 15.90 -24.79
CA ASP A 879 -23.31 15.93 -23.33
C ASP A 879 -23.16 14.53 -22.76
N VAL A 880 -22.48 14.43 -21.62
CA VAL A 880 -22.12 13.13 -21.05
C VAL A 880 -22.26 13.11 -19.53
N ILE A 881 -22.50 11.91 -19.00
CA ILE A 881 -22.41 11.63 -17.57
C ILE A 881 -21.30 10.62 -17.34
N VAL A 882 -20.53 10.85 -16.28
CA VAL A 882 -19.46 9.97 -15.83
C VAL A 882 -19.73 9.55 -14.39
N ASP A 883 -19.91 8.25 -14.17
CA ASP A 883 -19.88 7.63 -12.85
C ASP A 883 -18.44 7.42 -12.44
N LEU A 884 -17.89 8.33 -11.65
CA LEU A 884 -16.49 8.25 -11.22
C LEU A 884 -16.30 7.30 -10.04
N LYS A 885 -17.34 7.07 -9.23
CA LYS A 885 -17.26 6.18 -8.06
C LYS A 885 -16.86 4.75 -8.49
N ASN A 886 -17.49 4.23 -9.54
CA ASN A 886 -17.24 2.88 -10.04
C ASN A 886 -16.13 2.80 -11.09
N THR A 887 -15.68 3.95 -11.63
CA THR A 887 -14.67 3.99 -12.71
C THR A 887 -13.40 4.77 -12.34
N ARG A 888 -13.19 5.08 -11.05
CA ARG A 888 -12.04 5.86 -10.53
C ARG A 888 -10.64 5.36 -10.92
N TYR A 889 -10.52 4.11 -11.38
CA TYR A 889 -9.26 3.54 -11.89
C TYR A 889 -8.95 3.92 -13.34
N LEU A 890 -9.92 4.49 -14.06
CA LEU A 890 -9.74 5.01 -15.41
C LEU A 890 -9.41 6.51 -15.36
N PRO A 891 -8.50 6.99 -16.22
CA PRO A 891 -8.12 8.40 -16.22
C PRO A 891 -9.26 9.30 -16.70
N VAL A 892 -9.40 10.49 -16.11
CA VAL A 892 -10.35 11.51 -16.58
C VAL A 892 -9.74 12.25 -17.77
N ALA A 893 -10.41 12.20 -18.92
CA ALA A 893 -9.98 12.93 -20.11
C ALA A 893 -10.19 14.45 -19.93
N LEU A 894 -9.11 15.22 -20.07
CA LEU A 894 -9.10 16.67 -19.92
C LEU A 894 -8.89 17.37 -21.27
N ARG A 895 -9.71 18.38 -21.54
CA ARG A 895 -9.57 19.33 -22.65
C ARG A 895 -8.85 20.59 -22.18
N SER A 896 -8.18 21.27 -23.10
CA SER A 896 -7.59 22.61 -22.83
C SER A 896 -8.62 23.67 -22.46
N SER A 897 -9.90 23.43 -22.77
CA SER A 897 -11.04 24.35 -22.62
C SER A 897 -12.09 23.84 -21.63
N ASP A 898 -11.74 22.86 -20.78
CA ASP A 898 -12.59 22.41 -19.68
C ASP A 898 -12.76 23.54 -18.64
N LEU A 899 -14.00 23.80 -18.25
CA LEU A 899 -14.40 24.63 -17.10
C LEU A 899 -14.89 23.70 -15.99
N PHE A 900 -14.66 24.03 -14.72
CA PHE A 900 -15.08 23.20 -13.59
C PHE A 900 -16.09 23.94 -12.70
N PHE A 901 -17.19 23.26 -12.37
CA PHE A 901 -18.21 23.73 -11.43
C PHE A 901 -18.38 22.66 -10.34
N CYS A 902 -18.02 22.98 -9.10
CA CYS A 902 -18.12 22.09 -7.94
C CYS A 902 -19.11 22.59 -6.86
N THR A 903 -19.40 21.73 -5.89
CA THR A 903 -20.43 21.94 -4.85
C THR A 903 -19.99 21.56 -3.44
N ALA A 904 -19.81 20.28 -3.14
CA ALA A 904 -19.29 19.83 -1.85
C ALA A 904 -17.77 19.97 -1.79
N TRP A 905 -17.18 20.08 -0.61
CA TRP A 905 -15.75 20.30 -0.44
C TRP A 905 -14.89 19.23 -1.14
N TRP A 906 -15.30 17.96 -1.13
CA TRP A 906 -14.55 16.91 -1.84
C TRP A 906 -14.69 16.97 -3.37
N THR A 907 -15.81 17.52 -3.87
CA THR A 907 -15.95 17.81 -5.30
C THR A 907 -15.11 19.01 -5.71
N ALA A 908 -14.93 19.98 -4.80
CA ALA A 908 -14.03 21.11 -5.01
C ALA A 908 -12.56 20.66 -4.99
N ASP A 909 -12.15 19.82 -4.04
CA ASP A 909 -10.83 19.17 -4.03
C ASP A 909 -10.53 18.48 -5.37
N LEU A 910 -11.46 17.66 -5.86
CA LEU A 910 -11.30 16.98 -7.14
C LEU A 910 -11.22 17.98 -8.30
N ALA A 911 -12.11 18.98 -8.36
CA ALA A 911 -12.10 20.00 -9.40
C ALA A 911 -10.78 20.77 -9.43
N PHE A 912 -10.22 21.11 -8.27
CA PHE A 912 -8.93 21.79 -8.14
C PHE A 912 -7.76 20.92 -8.59
N ARG A 913 -7.76 19.62 -8.28
CA ARG A 913 -6.75 18.69 -8.79
C ARG A 913 -6.83 18.55 -10.31
N LEU A 914 -8.04 18.41 -10.87
CA LEU A 914 -8.22 18.37 -12.33
C LEU A 914 -7.81 19.70 -13.00
N HIS A 915 -8.10 20.83 -12.38
CA HIS A 915 -7.65 22.16 -12.81
C HIS A 915 -6.11 22.24 -12.82
N ASP A 916 -5.43 21.79 -11.78
CA ASP A 916 -3.96 21.84 -11.73
C ASP A 916 -3.33 20.93 -12.78
N SER A 917 -3.89 19.73 -12.99
CA SER A 917 -3.49 18.84 -14.07
C SER A 917 -3.76 19.44 -15.46
N GLN A 918 -4.88 20.14 -15.65
CA GLN A 918 -5.16 20.87 -16.90
C GLN A 918 -4.09 21.93 -17.15
N ARG A 919 -3.74 22.73 -16.13
CA ARG A 919 -2.69 23.74 -16.22
C ARG A 919 -1.32 23.15 -16.53
N GLU A 920 -0.97 22.00 -15.93
CA GLU A 920 0.27 21.29 -16.22
C GLU A 920 0.32 20.76 -17.66
N LEU A 921 -0.78 20.16 -18.14
CA LEU A 921 -0.86 19.57 -19.48
C LEU A 921 -0.90 20.61 -20.61
N PHE A 922 -1.52 21.78 -20.36
CA PHE A 922 -1.83 22.77 -21.40
C PHE A 922 -1.22 24.15 -21.17
N GLY A 923 -0.54 24.38 -20.03
CA GLY A 923 0.05 25.66 -19.66
C GLY A 923 -0.93 26.70 -19.10
N GLN A 924 -2.24 26.46 -19.21
CA GLN A 924 -3.29 27.37 -18.73
C GLN A 924 -4.52 26.57 -18.26
N ALA A 925 -5.29 27.15 -17.34
CA ALA A 925 -6.57 26.64 -16.87
C ALA A 925 -7.47 27.82 -16.44
N ALA A 926 -8.78 27.69 -16.63
CA ALA A 926 -9.75 28.69 -16.17
C ALA A 926 -10.07 28.51 -14.67
N PRO A 927 -10.42 29.58 -13.93
CA PRO A 927 -10.81 29.46 -12.53
C PRO A 927 -11.94 28.45 -12.28
N VAL A 928 -11.93 27.79 -11.13
CA VAL A 928 -12.97 26.85 -10.71
C VAL A 928 -14.18 27.62 -10.15
N ILE A 929 -15.39 27.28 -10.61
CA ILE A 929 -16.64 27.81 -10.07
C ILE A 929 -17.02 26.97 -8.85
N TYR A 930 -17.07 27.59 -7.68
CA TYR A 930 -17.35 26.90 -6.42
C TYR A 930 -18.64 27.45 -5.80
N LEU A 931 -19.71 26.63 -5.85
CA LEU A 931 -20.95 26.90 -5.14
C LEU A 931 -20.84 26.46 -3.69
N ILE A 932 -20.51 27.42 -2.82
CA ILE A 932 -20.32 27.23 -1.39
C ILE A 932 -21.68 27.33 -0.71
N GLN A 933 -22.20 26.17 -0.32
CA GLN A 933 -23.55 26.03 0.23
C GLN A 933 -23.61 26.28 1.74
N ASP A 934 -22.50 26.07 2.43
CA ASP A 934 -22.36 26.22 3.87
C ASP A 934 -20.86 26.34 4.22
N PHE A 935 -20.54 26.61 5.48
CA PHE A 935 -19.19 26.40 6.00
C PHE A 935 -18.99 24.91 6.31
N GLU A 936 -18.64 24.14 5.28
CA GLU A 936 -18.54 22.68 5.32
C GLU A 936 -17.53 22.11 6.34
N PRO A 937 -16.44 22.80 6.76
CA PRO A 937 -15.62 22.34 7.87
C PRO A 937 -16.44 22.10 9.14
N GLY A 938 -17.48 22.93 9.36
CA GLY A 938 -18.40 22.80 10.49
C GLY A 938 -19.23 21.51 10.52
N PHE A 939 -19.20 20.69 9.47
CA PHE A 939 -19.86 19.37 9.46
C PHE A 939 -19.09 18.33 10.27
N TYR A 940 -17.84 18.63 10.65
CA TYR A 940 -16.94 17.71 11.32
C TYR A 940 -16.38 18.34 12.61
N PRO A 941 -16.12 17.55 13.65
CA PRO A 941 -15.19 17.95 14.71
C PRO A 941 -13.80 18.24 14.12
N TRP A 942 -12.95 18.96 14.85
CA TRP A 942 -11.55 19.17 14.45
C TRP A 942 -10.87 17.83 14.15
N SER A 943 -10.57 17.64 12.87
CA SER A 943 -10.15 16.38 12.27
C SER A 943 -9.51 16.66 10.91
N GLU A 944 -9.03 15.60 10.24
CA GLU A 944 -8.52 15.67 8.88
C GLU A 944 -9.57 16.22 7.92
N LYS A 945 -10.83 15.78 8.03
CA LYS A 945 -11.95 16.26 7.17
C LYS A 945 -12.24 17.73 7.38
N TYR A 946 -12.15 18.21 8.62
CA TYR A 946 -12.31 19.63 8.92
C TYR A 946 -11.27 20.47 8.15
N VAL A 947 -9.99 20.16 8.35
CA VAL A 947 -8.89 20.94 7.75
C VAL A 947 -8.88 20.80 6.23
N MET A 948 -9.22 19.63 5.69
CA MET A 948 -9.30 19.43 4.25
C MET A 948 -10.45 20.17 3.60
N ALA A 949 -11.63 20.19 4.23
CA ALA A 949 -12.74 21.01 3.76
C ALA A 949 -12.35 22.50 3.76
N GLU A 950 -11.69 22.97 4.81
CA GLU A 950 -11.26 24.37 4.94
C GLU A 950 -10.18 24.74 3.92
N ALA A 951 -9.26 23.82 3.63
CA ALA A 951 -8.21 24.01 2.63
C ALA A 951 -8.75 24.32 1.23
N THR A 952 -9.98 23.87 0.90
CA THR A 952 -10.60 24.18 -0.40
C THR A 952 -10.92 25.67 -0.56
N TYR A 953 -11.12 26.40 0.54
CA TYR A 953 -11.36 27.85 0.51
C TYR A 953 -10.07 28.67 0.36
N GLY A 954 -8.90 28.07 0.64
CA GLY A 954 -7.59 28.72 0.52
C GLY A 954 -7.10 28.96 -0.92
N ARG A 955 -7.90 28.61 -1.94
CA ARG A 955 -7.57 28.79 -3.36
C ARG A 955 -8.19 30.05 -3.97
N GLU A 956 -8.10 31.15 -3.25
CA GLU A 956 -8.80 32.41 -3.50
C GLU A 956 -8.62 32.96 -4.93
N GLU A 957 -7.40 32.89 -5.47
CA GLU A 957 -7.08 33.41 -6.81
C GLU A 957 -7.60 32.53 -7.97
N SER A 958 -7.79 31.24 -7.73
CA SER A 958 -8.22 30.26 -8.74
C SER A 958 -9.70 29.91 -8.63
N THR A 959 -10.48 30.71 -7.88
CA THR A 959 -11.86 30.39 -7.53
C THR A 959 -12.81 31.53 -7.89
N VAL A 960 -13.96 31.18 -8.46
CA VAL A 960 -15.15 32.03 -8.56
C VAL A 960 -16.15 31.51 -7.53
N ALA A 961 -16.27 32.21 -6.40
CA ALA A 961 -17.11 31.79 -5.28
C ALA A 961 -18.56 32.25 -5.46
N ILE A 962 -19.50 31.33 -5.25
CA ILE A 962 -20.93 31.59 -5.19
C ILE A 962 -21.42 31.12 -3.83
N PHE A 963 -21.74 32.05 -2.92
CA PHE A 963 -22.23 31.73 -1.59
C PHE A 963 -23.75 31.57 -1.59
N ASN A 964 -24.26 30.49 -1.00
CA ASN A 964 -25.70 30.38 -0.77
C ASN A 964 -26.09 31.19 0.48
N SER A 965 -26.87 32.27 0.31
CA SER A 965 -27.30 33.29 1.28
C SER A 965 -26.34 34.45 1.57
N GLU A 966 -26.92 35.59 1.95
CA GLU A 966 -26.23 36.80 2.39
C GLU A 966 -25.43 36.57 3.69
N GLU A 967 -25.97 35.80 4.64
CA GLU A 967 -25.30 35.54 5.92
C GLU A 967 -24.04 34.69 5.74
N LEU A 968 -24.09 33.68 4.87
CA LEU A 968 -22.91 32.90 4.52
C LEU A 968 -21.87 33.75 3.79
N ALA A 969 -22.31 34.63 2.89
CA ALA A 969 -21.42 35.55 2.18
C ALA A 969 -20.68 36.49 3.15
N ASN A 970 -21.40 37.05 4.13
CA ASN A 970 -20.81 37.89 5.18
C ASN A 970 -19.81 37.08 6.03
N PHE A 971 -20.20 35.87 6.47
CA PHE A 971 -19.33 34.99 7.26
C PHE A 971 -18.04 34.62 6.54
N MET A 972 -18.13 34.28 5.24
CA MET A 972 -16.99 33.86 4.44
C MET A 972 -16.07 35.03 4.09
N SER A 973 -16.62 36.21 3.80
CA SER A 973 -15.84 37.39 3.40
C SER A 973 -14.99 37.99 4.54
N GLU A 974 -15.33 37.69 5.80
CA GLU A 974 -14.49 38.01 6.95
C GLU A 974 -13.23 37.13 7.04
N ARG A 975 -13.23 35.96 6.37
CA ARG A 975 -12.22 34.90 6.54
C ARG A 975 -11.40 34.65 5.28
N HIS A 976 -12.01 34.86 4.11
CA HIS A 976 -11.45 34.53 2.81
C HIS A 976 -11.68 35.67 1.81
N HIS A 977 -10.71 35.89 0.93
CA HIS A 977 -10.71 36.98 -0.04
C HIS A 977 -10.67 36.46 -1.49
N PHE A 978 -11.77 35.87 -1.94
CA PHE A 978 -11.89 35.36 -3.31
C PHE A 978 -11.80 36.47 -4.37
N SER A 979 -11.07 36.22 -5.46
CA SER A 979 -10.92 37.18 -6.58
C SER A 979 -12.25 37.55 -7.22
N HIS A 980 -13.19 36.61 -7.27
CA HIS A 980 -14.55 36.84 -7.73
C HIS A 980 -15.50 36.15 -6.75
N ALA A 981 -16.42 36.93 -6.17
CA ALA A 981 -17.39 36.46 -5.20
C ALA A 981 -18.78 37.02 -5.53
N SER A 982 -19.78 36.16 -5.41
CA SER A 982 -21.19 36.53 -5.49
C SER A 982 -22.00 35.73 -4.47
N HIS A 983 -23.21 36.18 -4.17
CA HIS A 983 -24.13 35.42 -3.33
C HIS A 983 -25.45 35.13 -4.05
N LEU A 984 -26.11 34.05 -3.65
CA LEU A 984 -27.48 33.73 -4.01
C LEU A 984 -28.40 34.32 -2.93
N PRO A 985 -29.22 35.34 -3.24
CA PRO A 985 -30.17 35.88 -2.28
C PRO A 985 -31.19 34.82 -1.87
N TYR A 986 -31.65 34.86 -0.63
CA TYR A 986 -32.81 34.06 -0.25
C TYR A 986 -34.01 34.41 -1.14
N ALA A 987 -34.64 33.38 -1.69
CA ALA A 987 -35.90 33.49 -2.39
C ALA A 987 -36.84 32.39 -1.88
N LEU A 988 -38.06 32.80 -1.51
CA LEU A 988 -39.12 31.86 -1.18
C LEU A 988 -39.40 30.97 -2.41
N ASN A 989 -39.54 29.67 -2.18
CA ASN A 989 -39.91 28.75 -3.24
C ASN A 989 -41.20 29.23 -3.93
N ARG A 990 -41.17 29.35 -5.27
CA ARG A 990 -42.27 29.95 -6.06
C ARG A 990 -43.61 29.24 -5.86
N GLU A 991 -43.58 27.92 -5.74
CA GLU A 991 -44.79 27.14 -5.53
C GLU A 991 -45.34 27.31 -4.12
N ILE A 992 -44.47 27.25 -3.10
CA ILE A 992 -44.87 27.54 -1.71
C ILE A 992 -45.48 28.95 -1.64
N GLY A 993 -44.81 29.97 -2.16
CA GLY A 993 -45.30 31.34 -2.16
C GLY A 993 -46.67 31.53 -2.83
N ARG A 994 -46.97 30.77 -3.89
CA ARG A 994 -48.29 30.75 -4.54
C ARG A 994 -49.38 30.12 -3.68
N LEU A 995 -49.01 29.15 -2.84
CA LEU A 995 -49.93 28.35 -2.03
C LEU A 995 -50.13 28.90 -0.62
N LEU A 996 -49.25 29.78 -0.14
CA LEU A 996 -49.45 30.51 1.11
C LEU A 996 -50.65 31.46 0.99
N LYS A 997 -51.53 31.44 2.00
CA LYS A 997 -52.76 32.23 2.02
C LYS A 997 -53.18 32.61 3.44
N PRO A 998 -53.98 33.68 3.61
CA PRO A 998 -54.50 34.07 4.90
C PRO A 998 -55.31 32.94 5.53
N THR A 999 -54.89 32.47 6.70
CA THR A 999 -55.45 31.27 7.34
C THR A 999 -55.57 31.46 8.85
N ILE A 1000 -56.69 31.05 9.44
CA ILE A 1000 -56.82 30.95 10.90
C ILE A 1000 -55.94 29.78 11.36
N LYS A 1001 -54.95 30.06 12.18
CA LYS A 1001 -53.97 29.06 12.62
C LYS A 1001 -54.60 28.03 13.56
N ARG A 1002 -54.11 26.80 13.51
CA ARG A 1002 -54.46 25.73 14.45
C ARG A 1002 -53.48 25.74 15.63
N ARG A 1003 -53.88 25.12 16.75
CA ARG A 1003 -52.97 24.79 17.85
C ARG A 1003 -52.02 23.67 17.39
N SER A 1004 -51.08 24.02 16.54
CA SER A 1004 -50.07 23.08 16.05
C SER A 1004 -48.69 23.72 15.90
N ILE A 1005 -47.68 22.87 16.08
CA ILE A 1005 -46.26 23.18 15.97
C ILE A 1005 -45.70 22.39 14.79
N LEU A 1006 -45.15 23.09 13.81
CA LEU A 1006 -44.46 22.48 12.68
C LEU A 1006 -42.95 22.44 12.98
N VAL A 1007 -42.41 21.24 13.11
CA VAL A 1007 -41.04 21.00 13.52
C VAL A 1007 -40.22 20.51 12.33
N TYR A 1008 -39.12 21.20 12.03
CA TYR A 1008 -38.15 20.72 11.04
C TYR A 1008 -37.17 19.73 11.71
N GLY A 1009 -37.52 18.45 11.70
CA GLY A 1009 -36.78 17.40 12.40
C GLY A 1009 -36.01 16.49 11.44
N ARG A 1010 -34.68 16.51 11.54
CA ARG A 1010 -33.78 15.70 10.71
C ARG A 1010 -32.71 15.01 11.56
N PRO A 1011 -32.98 13.80 12.07
CA PRO A 1011 -32.02 13.07 12.91
C PRO A 1011 -30.70 12.80 12.20
N SER A 1012 -30.69 12.62 10.87
CA SER A 1012 -29.45 12.43 10.10
C SER A 1012 -28.59 13.68 9.95
N VAL A 1013 -29.09 14.87 10.31
CA VAL A 1013 -28.41 16.17 10.11
C VAL A 1013 -28.12 16.84 11.43
N SER A 1014 -26.92 16.64 11.96
CA SER A 1014 -26.50 17.12 13.29
C SER A 1014 -26.69 18.63 13.50
N ARG A 1015 -26.49 19.44 12.46
CA ARG A 1015 -26.68 20.90 12.52
C ARG A 1015 -28.13 21.34 12.75
N ASN A 1016 -29.11 20.46 12.60
CA ASN A 1016 -30.51 20.73 12.95
C ASN A 1016 -30.84 20.44 14.43
N LEU A 1017 -29.88 19.96 15.22
CA LEU A 1017 -29.99 19.80 16.68
C LEU A 1017 -31.21 18.98 17.14
N PHE A 1018 -31.57 17.93 16.40
CA PHE A 1018 -32.77 17.14 16.65
C PHE A 1018 -32.95 16.70 18.13
N PRO A 1019 -31.94 16.14 18.83
CA PRO A 1019 -32.11 15.74 20.22
C PRO A 1019 -32.36 16.90 21.20
N VAL A 1020 -31.75 18.07 20.94
CA VAL A 1020 -31.93 19.26 21.78
C VAL A 1020 -33.33 19.84 21.59
N LEU A 1021 -33.80 19.81 20.33
CA LEU A 1021 -35.12 20.25 19.93
C LEU A 1021 -36.23 19.38 20.55
N THR A 1022 -36.10 18.06 20.51
CA THR A 1022 -37.10 17.13 21.07
C THR A 1022 -37.18 17.23 22.58
N GLU A 1023 -36.05 17.36 23.27
CA GLU A 1023 -36.03 17.56 24.72
C GLU A 1023 -36.66 18.91 25.12
N GLY A 1024 -36.46 19.96 24.33
CA GLY A 1024 -37.12 21.25 24.55
C GLY A 1024 -38.65 21.16 24.45
N LEU A 1025 -39.17 20.42 23.46
CA LEU A 1025 -40.61 20.15 23.32
C LEU A 1025 -41.15 19.34 24.51
N ARG A 1026 -40.39 18.34 24.97
CA ARG A 1026 -40.78 17.49 26.12
C ARG A 1026 -40.86 18.31 27.41
N ILE A 1027 -39.83 19.12 27.70
CA ILE A 1027 -39.80 20.03 28.84
C ILE A 1027 -40.99 20.99 28.77
N TRP A 1028 -41.25 21.58 27.60
CA TRP A 1028 -42.39 22.48 27.40
C TRP A 1028 -43.72 21.78 27.70
N GLN A 1029 -43.98 20.58 27.17
CA GLN A 1029 -45.19 19.82 27.51
C GLN A 1029 -45.29 19.53 29.01
N CYS A 1030 -44.19 19.18 29.68
CA CYS A 1030 -44.19 18.93 31.13
C CYS A 1030 -44.50 20.18 31.99
N ARG A 1031 -44.23 21.39 31.52
CA ARG A 1031 -44.47 22.64 32.29
C ARG A 1031 -45.95 22.92 32.50
N ASN A 1032 -46.79 22.66 31.49
CA ASN A 1032 -48.24 22.81 31.56
C ASN A 1032 -48.93 21.72 30.72
N PRO A 1033 -49.01 20.47 31.21
CA PRO A 1033 -49.46 19.33 30.40
C PRO A 1033 -50.86 19.48 29.82
N GLU A 1034 -51.80 20.09 30.57
CA GLU A 1034 -53.19 20.26 30.09
C GLU A 1034 -53.26 21.19 28.87
N GLU A 1035 -52.54 22.31 28.91
CA GLU A 1035 -52.56 23.28 27.82
C GLU A 1035 -51.59 22.92 26.70
N ASN A 1036 -50.36 22.52 27.03
CA ASN A 1036 -49.30 22.32 26.05
C ASN A 1036 -49.51 21.03 25.25
N CYS A 1037 -50.05 19.97 25.86
CA CYS A 1037 -50.46 18.78 25.09
C CYS A 1037 -51.72 19.02 24.24
N SER A 1038 -52.40 20.18 24.33
CA SER A 1038 -53.47 20.53 23.37
C SER A 1038 -52.92 20.90 21.98
N PHE A 1039 -51.61 21.13 21.85
CA PHE A 1039 -50.96 21.37 20.57
C PHE A 1039 -50.62 20.06 19.86
N HIS A 1040 -50.89 20.00 18.57
CA HIS A 1040 -50.43 18.92 17.70
C HIS A 1040 -49.04 19.23 17.13
N ILE A 1041 -48.14 18.25 17.08
CA ILE A 1041 -46.74 18.45 16.68
C ILE A 1041 -46.44 17.65 15.41
N ASP A 1042 -46.18 18.34 14.30
CA ASP A 1042 -45.85 17.73 13.01
C ASP A 1042 -44.34 17.79 12.76
N PHE A 1043 -43.67 16.65 12.71
CA PHE A 1043 -42.26 16.55 12.30
C PHE A 1043 -42.14 16.38 10.78
N VAL A 1044 -41.50 17.35 10.13
CA VAL A 1044 -41.28 17.39 8.67
C VAL A 1044 -39.79 17.49 8.30
N GLY A 1045 -39.46 17.06 7.08
CA GLY A 1045 -38.14 17.20 6.47
C GLY A 1045 -37.45 15.87 6.19
N GLU A 1046 -37.54 14.93 7.12
CA GLU A 1046 -36.93 13.60 7.03
C GLU A 1046 -37.82 12.56 7.70
N SER A 1047 -37.96 11.39 7.07
CA SER A 1047 -38.64 10.25 7.71
C SER A 1047 -37.67 9.57 8.68
N PHE A 1048 -38.12 9.30 9.90
CA PHE A 1048 -37.33 8.61 10.92
C PHE A 1048 -38.20 7.72 11.80
N ASP A 1049 -37.57 6.89 12.63
CA ASP A 1049 -38.26 5.99 13.55
C ASP A 1049 -39.04 6.78 14.62
N PRO A 1050 -40.39 6.63 14.72
CA PRO A 1050 -41.21 7.36 15.68
C PRO A 1050 -40.81 7.11 17.16
N SER A 1051 -40.08 6.04 17.48
CA SER A 1051 -39.57 5.82 18.83
C SER A 1051 -38.65 6.94 19.33
N LEU A 1052 -38.00 7.68 18.43
CA LEU A 1052 -37.15 8.84 18.75
C LEU A 1052 -37.91 10.03 19.35
N ILE A 1053 -39.25 10.05 19.21
CA ILE A 1053 -40.13 11.08 19.76
C ILE A 1053 -41.21 10.48 20.68
N SER A 1054 -41.02 9.25 21.16
CA SER A 1054 -42.02 8.52 21.96
C SER A 1054 -42.37 9.17 23.30
N GLU A 1055 -41.58 10.13 23.77
CA GLU A 1055 -41.82 10.90 24.99
C GLU A 1055 -42.67 12.16 24.76
N LEU A 1056 -43.06 12.45 23.51
CA LEU A 1056 -43.91 13.58 23.15
C LEU A 1056 -45.35 13.13 22.94
N GLU A 1057 -46.29 13.89 23.49
CA GLU A 1057 -47.73 13.68 23.27
C GLU A 1057 -48.19 14.39 21.98
N ASN A 1058 -49.14 13.79 21.25
CA ASN A 1058 -49.75 14.35 20.03
C ASN A 1058 -48.75 14.74 18.94
N ALA A 1059 -47.70 13.93 18.73
CA ALA A 1059 -46.66 14.17 17.74
C ALA A 1059 -46.63 13.12 16.62
N ASP A 1060 -46.56 13.58 15.37
CA ASP A 1060 -46.53 12.73 14.16
C ASP A 1060 -45.27 12.97 13.32
N VAL A 1061 -44.73 11.89 12.72
CA VAL A 1061 -43.62 11.95 11.76
C VAL A 1061 -44.17 11.91 10.34
N LEU A 1062 -44.17 13.06 9.66
CA LEU A 1062 -44.70 13.20 8.30
C LEU A 1062 -43.63 13.00 7.22
N GLY A 1063 -42.35 13.08 7.59
CA GLY A 1063 -41.23 12.88 6.66
C GLY A 1063 -41.08 14.00 5.63
N LYS A 1064 -40.64 13.63 4.42
CA LYS A 1064 -40.48 14.58 3.29
C LYS A 1064 -41.82 14.71 2.55
N LEU A 1065 -42.46 15.86 2.70
CA LEU A 1065 -43.72 16.19 2.03
C LEU A 1065 -43.50 16.72 0.59
N SER A 1066 -44.54 16.64 -0.23
CA SER A 1066 -44.60 17.43 -1.48
C SER A 1066 -44.69 18.93 -1.14
N LEU A 1067 -44.38 19.80 -2.10
CA LEU A 1067 -44.42 21.26 -1.87
C LEU A 1067 -45.84 21.72 -1.52
N GLU A 1068 -46.87 21.09 -2.09
CA GLU A 1068 -48.27 21.39 -1.80
C GLU A 1068 -48.65 21.00 -0.38
N SER A 1069 -48.37 19.74 0.02
CA SER A 1069 -48.65 19.27 1.38
C SER A 1069 -47.84 20.03 2.43
N TYR A 1070 -46.61 20.43 2.10
CA TYR A 1070 -45.80 21.26 2.99
C TYR A 1070 -46.38 22.68 3.14
N ALA A 1071 -46.83 23.30 2.04
CA ALA A 1071 -47.49 24.61 2.08
C ALA A 1071 -48.82 24.56 2.88
N GLU A 1072 -49.56 23.46 2.83
CA GLU A 1072 -50.73 23.25 3.68
C GLU A 1072 -50.38 23.24 5.18
N ARG A 1073 -49.35 22.49 5.58
CA ARG A 1073 -48.87 22.48 6.97
C ARG A 1073 -48.37 23.87 7.40
N LEU A 1074 -47.64 24.57 6.53
CA LEU A 1074 -47.18 25.95 6.77
C LEU A 1074 -48.34 26.94 6.99
N ASN A 1075 -49.43 26.79 6.24
CA ASN A 1075 -50.62 27.62 6.40
C ASN A 1075 -51.34 27.35 7.72
N GLU A 1076 -51.45 26.09 8.15
CA GLU A 1076 -52.19 25.69 9.36
C GLU A 1076 -51.42 25.93 10.66
N ALA A 1077 -50.10 25.73 10.67
CA ALA A 1077 -49.29 25.82 11.88
C ALA A 1077 -49.25 27.23 12.50
N ALA A 1078 -49.37 27.30 13.82
CA ALA A 1078 -49.22 28.55 14.57
C ALA A 1078 -47.76 28.83 14.92
N ILE A 1079 -47.01 27.77 15.25
CA ILE A 1079 -45.61 27.85 15.68
C ILE A 1079 -44.76 27.03 14.72
N GLY A 1080 -43.61 27.58 14.32
CA GLY A 1080 -42.58 26.86 13.59
C GLY A 1080 -41.37 26.65 14.49
N LEU A 1081 -40.72 25.50 14.43
CA LEU A 1081 -39.48 25.22 15.17
C LEU A 1081 -38.45 24.59 14.24
N SER A 1082 -37.39 25.35 13.93
CA SER A 1082 -36.34 24.92 13.01
C SER A 1082 -34.99 25.51 13.40
N LEU A 1083 -34.07 24.65 13.84
CA LEU A 1083 -32.73 25.04 14.26
C LEU A 1083 -31.70 24.81 13.15
N MET A 1084 -30.68 25.65 13.12
CA MET A 1084 -29.57 25.60 12.17
C MET A 1084 -28.28 26.13 12.81
N VAL A 1085 -27.40 25.23 13.23
CA VAL A 1085 -26.05 25.56 13.72
C VAL A 1085 -25.10 25.70 12.54
N SER A 1086 -25.15 26.86 11.91
CA SER A 1086 -24.35 27.23 10.74
C SER A 1086 -24.57 28.72 10.46
N PRO A 1087 -23.62 29.42 9.79
CA PRO A 1087 -23.84 30.78 9.31
C PRO A 1087 -24.99 30.88 8.28
N HIS A 1088 -25.32 29.80 7.57
CA HIS A 1088 -26.44 29.76 6.64
C HIS A 1088 -27.80 29.83 7.40
N PRO A 1089 -28.80 30.59 6.90
CA PRO A 1089 -30.09 30.79 7.58
C PRO A 1089 -30.99 29.54 7.60
N SER A 1090 -30.79 28.65 6.63
CA SER A 1090 -31.70 27.56 6.29
C SER A 1090 -33.02 28.06 5.68
N TYR A 1091 -33.65 27.27 4.82
CA TYR A 1091 -34.90 27.66 4.17
C TYR A 1091 -36.13 27.52 5.08
N PRO A 1092 -36.33 26.40 5.81
CA PRO A 1092 -37.52 26.20 6.64
C PRO A 1092 -37.83 27.29 7.67
N PRO A 1093 -36.88 27.87 8.45
CA PRO A 1093 -37.25 28.94 9.38
C PRO A 1093 -37.75 30.19 8.66
N LEU A 1094 -37.21 30.50 7.49
CA LEU A 1094 -37.66 31.65 6.68
C LEU A 1094 -39.02 31.37 6.01
N GLU A 1095 -39.27 30.13 5.57
CA GLU A 1095 -40.55 29.68 5.02
C GLU A 1095 -41.66 29.68 6.09
N MET A 1096 -41.37 29.20 7.30
CA MET A 1096 -42.27 29.24 8.46
C MET A 1096 -42.61 30.68 8.87
N ALA A 1097 -41.60 31.56 8.94
CA ALA A 1097 -41.85 32.96 9.22
C ALA A 1097 -42.69 33.61 8.11
N SER A 1098 -42.45 33.22 6.85
CA SER A 1098 -43.17 33.74 5.69
C SER A 1098 -44.65 33.32 5.66
N SER A 1099 -44.98 32.13 6.17
CA SER A 1099 -46.36 31.65 6.29
C SER A 1099 -47.12 32.27 7.46
N GLY A 1100 -46.47 33.13 8.25
CA GLY A 1100 -47.04 33.78 9.41
C GLY A 1100 -46.89 32.97 10.71
N CYS A 1101 -46.15 31.86 10.74
CA CYS A 1101 -45.84 31.18 12.00
C CYS A 1101 -44.98 32.05 12.90
N ILE A 1102 -45.21 32.00 14.22
CA ILE A 1102 -44.19 32.45 15.17
C ILE A 1102 -43.07 31.40 15.14
N THR A 1103 -41.91 31.78 14.62
CA THR A 1103 -40.87 30.82 14.25
C THR A 1103 -39.71 30.87 15.22
N ILE A 1104 -39.42 29.74 15.85
CA ILE A 1104 -38.31 29.58 16.77
C ILE A 1104 -37.11 29.01 16.00
N THR A 1105 -35.97 29.71 16.09
CA THR A 1105 -34.70 29.30 15.47
C THR A 1105 -33.52 29.76 16.33
N ASN A 1106 -32.29 29.74 15.82
CA ASN A 1106 -31.12 30.21 16.54
C ASN A 1106 -30.26 31.19 15.73
N ASN A 1107 -29.63 32.11 16.45
CA ASN A 1107 -28.53 32.90 15.93
C ASN A 1107 -27.25 32.06 15.86
N TYR A 1108 -26.31 32.48 15.02
CA TYR A 1108 -25.01 31.82 14.90
C TYR A 1108 -23.97 32.77 14.31
N HIS A 1109 -22.95 33.14 15.08
CA HIS A 1109 -21.92 34.11 14.66
C HIS A 1109 -22.54 35.42 14.15
N CYS A 1110 -22.44 35.71 12.84
CA CYS A 1110 -22.97 36.91 12.17
C CYS A 1110 -24.40 36.71 11.63
N LYS A 1111 -24.98 35.53 11.83
CA LYS A 1111 -26.38 35.25 11.49
C LYS A 1111 -27.28 35.70 12.63
N HIS A 1112 -28.02 36.78 12.39
CA HIS A 1112 -29.03 37.35 13.29
C HIS A 1112 -30.43 37.21 12.68
N MET A 1113 -31.13 36.12 13.02
CA MET A 1113 -32.36 35.73 12.32
C MET A 1113 -33.56 36.66 12.61
N GLN A 1114 -33.54 37.44 13.68
CA GLN A 1114 -34.60 38.41 13.98
C GLN A 1114 -34.62 39.56 12.96
N GLU A 1115 -33.51 39.84 12.29
CA GLU A 1115 -33.44 40.88 11.25
C GLU A 1115 -34.24 40.49 9.99
N ARG A 1116 -34.44 39.18 9.75
CA ARG A 1116 -35.23 38.66 8.63
C ARG A 1116 -36.74 38.83 8.84
N SER A 1117 -37.22 38.78 10.08
CA SER A 1117 -38.66 38.92 10.37
C SER A 1117 -38.92 39.12 11.86
N GLU A 1118 -39.86 40.00 12.19
CA GLU A 1118 -40.37 40.20 13.56
C GLU A 1118 -41.07 38.95 14.15
N ARG A 1119 -41.46 37.99 13.29
CA ARG A 1119 -42.07 36.73 13.70
C ARG A 1119 -41.05 35.68 14.14
N ILE A 1120 -39.76 35.97 14.01
CA ILE A 1120 -38.70 35.04 14.42
C ILE A 1120 -38.28 35.31 15.86
N ILE A 1121 -38.33 34.27 16.68
CA ILE A 1121 -37.70 34.19 18.00
C ILE A 1121 -36.40 33.42 17.81
N ALA A 1122 -35.26 34.13 17.72
CA ALA A 1122 -33.96 33.47 17.58
C ALA A 1122 -33.22 33.39 18.93
N LEU A 1123 -32.74 32.20 19.25
CA LEU A 1123 -31.96 31.93 20.46
C LEU A 1123 -30.47 32.22 20.23
N ASP A 1124 -29.84 32.98 21.12
CA ASP A 1124 -28.36 33.12 21.16
C ASP A 1124 -27.68 31.95 21.88
N ILE A 1125 -28.37 31.38 22.88
CA ILE A 1125 -27.92 30.21 23.64
C ILE A 1125 -28.97 29.11 23.46
N VAL A 1126 -28.58 28.05 22.76
CA VAL A 1126 -29.47 26.93 22.46
C VAL A 1126 -29.35 25.84 23.53
N THR A 1127 -30.35 25.75 24.40
CA THR A 1127 -30.53 24.63 25.34
C THR A 1127 -31.99 24.20 25.35
N PRO A 1128 -32.31 22.97 25.79
CA PRO A 1128 -33.69 22.51 25.86
C PRO A 1128 -34.59 23.44 26.68
N ASP A 1129 -34.13 23.95 27.83
CA ASP A 1129 -34.87 24.91 28.65
C ASP A 1129 -35.17 26.22 27.91
N ARG A 1130 -34.21 26.73 27.13
CA ARG A 1130 -34.41 27.96 26.35
C ARG A 1130 -35.37 27.75 25.18
N ILE A 1131 -35.39 26.56 24.59
CA ILE A 1131 -36.39 26.19 23.59
C ILE A 1131 -37.77 26.15 24.23
N ALA A 1132 -37.90 25.55 25.41
CA ALA A 1132 -39.15 25.54 26.16
C ALA A 1132 -39.62 26.95 26.55
N ASP A 1133 -38.73 27.82 27.04
CA ASP A 1133 -39.03 29.23 27.32
C ASP A 1133 -39.53 29.96 26.05
N SER A 1134 -38.91 29.69 24.90
CA SER A 1134 -39.30 30.30 23.62
C SER A 1134 -40.63 29.76 23.10
N LEU A 1135 -40.97 28.52 23.41
CA LEU A 1135 -42.27 27.91 23.11
C LEU A 1135 -43.39 28.50 24.00
N ASP A 1136 -43.10 28.79 25.27
CA ASP A 1136 -44.02 29.54 26.14
C ASP A 1136 -44.30 30.95 25.59
N ASP A 1137 -43.25 31.65 25.14
CA ASP A 1137 -43.40 32.95 24.49
C ASP A 1137 -44.18 32.86 23.17
N ALA A 1138 -43.81 31.92 22.29
CA ALA A 1138 -44.47 31.72 21.00
C ALA A 1138 -45.95 31.35 21.14
N SER A 1139 -46.30 30.48 22.10
CA SER A 1139 -47.69 30.08 22.35
C SER A 1139 -48.55 31.24 22.86
N SER A 1140 -47.98 32.14 23.67
CA SER A 1140 -48.66 33.36 24.14
C SER A 1140 -48.91 34.40 23.02
N ARG A 1141 -48.02 34.43 22.01
CA ARG A 1141 -48.11 35.33 20.84
C ARG A 1141 -49.04 34.78 19.75
N ALA A 1142 -49.26 33.47 19.70
CA ALA A 1142 -50.13 32.84 18.73
C ALA A 1142 -51.59 33.37 18.83
N ARG A 1143 -52.29 33.39 17.70
CA ARG A 1143 -53.69 33.81 17.58
C ARG A 1143 -54.46 32.72 16.85
N PHE A 1144 -55.62 32.34 17.39
CA PHE A 1144 -56.42 31.20 16.93
C PHE A 1144 -57.84 31.58 16.49
N ASP A 1145 -58.16 32.87 16.54
CA ASP A 1145 -59.48 33.46 16.31
C ASP A 1145 -59.52 34.39 15.09
N VAL A 1146 -58.35 34.73 14.54
CA VAL A 1146 -58.20 35.64 13.38
C VAL A 1146 -57.29 35.03 12.33
N ALA A 1147 -57.57 35.28 11.05
CA ALA A 1147 -56.71 34.87 9.96
C ALA A 1147 -55.37 35.61 10.01
N VAL A 1148 -54.27 34.88 9.88
CA VAL A 1148 -52.92 35.44 9.84
C VAL A 1148 -52.45 35.53 8.38
N GLU A 1149 -52.06 36.74 7.98
CA GLU A 1149 -51.54 37.03 6.64
C GLU A 1149 -50.08 36.53 6.49
N PRO A 1150 -49.75 35.86 5.37
CA PRO A 1150 -48.36 35.61 4.97
C PRO A 1150 -47.59 36.92 4.77
N ARG A 1151 -46.30 36.95 5.12
CA ARG A 1151 -45.46 38.15 4.99
C ARG A 1151 -44.07 37.76 4.52
N ALA A 1152 -43.53 38.43 3.50
CA ALA A 1152 -42.15 38.18 3.06
C ALA A 1152 -41.14 38.51 4.16
N VAL A 1153 -40.04 37.75 4.21
CA VAL A 1153 -38.87 38.05 5.04
C VAL A 1153 -38.01 39.13 4.39
N GLU A 1154 -37.26 39.87 5.21
CA GLU A 1154 -36.41 40.97 4.79
C GLU A 1154 -35.04 40.47 4.26
N PRO A 1155 -34.44 41.13 3.26
CA PRO A 1155 -33.06 40.90 2.85
C PRO A 1155 -32.07 41.38 3.92
N ILE A 1156 -30.86 40.79 3.98
CA ILE A 1156 -29.80 41.20 4.92
C ILE A 1156 -28.71 41.94 4.15
N PRO A 1157 -28.17 43.05 4.66
CA PRO A 1157 -27.08 43.76 4.01
C PRO A 1157 -25.84 42.87 3.83
N THR A 1158 -25.27 42.88 2.63
CA THR A 1158 -24.00 42.21 2.33
C THR A 1158 -23.15 43.06 1.38
N ALA A 1159 -21.83 43.02 1.57
CA ALA A 1159 -20.87 43.68 0.69
C ALA A 1159 -20.59 42.85 -0.58
N VAL A 1160 -20.95 41.57 -0.58
CA VAL A 1160 -20.79 40.68 -1.74
C VAL A 1160 -21.97 40.90 -2.70
N PRO A 1161 -21.75 41.15 -4.00
CA PRO A 1161 -22.85 41.38 -4.94
C PRO A 1161 -23.70 40.12 -5.12
N ALA A 1162 -24.98 40.30 -5.45
CA ALA A 1162 -25.84 39.20 -5.88
C ALA A 1162 -25.32 38.59 -7.19
N LEU A 1163 -25.55 37.30 -7.39
CA LEU A 1163 -25.13 36.58 -8.59
C LEU A 1163 -25.63 37.25 -9.87
N ASP A 1164 -24.68 37.65 -10.73
CA ASP A 1164 -24.93 38.18 -12.06
C ASP A 1164 -24.37 37.23 -13.12
N TRP A 1165 -25.28 36.71 -13.95
CA TRP A 1165 -24.93 35.80 -15.04
C TRP A 1165 -24.06 36.47 -16.10
N GLN A 1166 -24.29 37.75 -16.43
CA GLN A 1166 -23.45 38.44 -17.42
C GLN A 1166 -22.01 38.59 -16.94
N PHE A 1167 -21.81 38.80 -15.64
CA PHE A 1167 -20.50 38.82 -15.03
C PHE A 1167 -19.78 37.47 -15.14
N LEU A 1168 -20.45 36.35 -14.83
CA LEU A 1168 -19.88 35.01 -15.05
C LEU A 1168 -19.58 34.76 -16.52
N GLY A 1169 -20.49 35.16 -17.41
CA GLY A 1169 -20.28 35.11 -18.86
C GLY A 1169 -19.05 35.91 -19.31
N ASN A 1170 -18.73 37.04 -18.69
CA ASN A 1170 -17.53 37.82 -19.02
C ASN A 1170 -16.23 37.16 -18.55
N ILE A 1171 -16.26 36.44 -17.42
CA ILE A 1171 -15.09 35.70 -16.90
C ILE A 1171 -14.75 34.53 -17.82
N PHE A 1172 -15.76 33.81 -18.30
CA PHE A 1172 -15.59 32.54 -19.01
C PHE A 1172 -15.85 32.61 -20.53
N GLY A 1173 -16.48 33.70 -21.01
CA GLY A 1173 -16.97 33.88 -22.38
C GLY A 1173 -16.09 34.74 -23.29
N LYS A 1174 -14.78 34.82 -23.01
CA LYS A 1174 -13.80 35.35 -23.98
C LYS A 1174 -12.76 34.27 -24.30
N SER A 1175 -12.98 33.56 -25.41
CA SER A 1175 -11.89 32.99 -26.21
C SER A 1175 -11.92 33.63 -27.59
#